data_AF-D8PY23-F1
#
_entry.id   AF-D8PY23-F1
#
_cell.length_a   1.000
_cell.length_b   1.000
_cell.length_c   1.000
_cell.angle_alpha   90.00
_cell.angle_beta   90.00
_cell.angle_gamma   90.00
#
_symmetry.space_group_name_H-M   'P 1'
#
loop_
_entity.id
_entity.type
_entity.pdbx_description
1 polymer ?
#
loop_
_entity_poly.entity_id
_entity_poly.type
_entity_poly.pdbx_seq_one_letter_code
_entity_poly.pdbx_strand_id
1 'polypeptide(L)'
;MQFFIALLYLTALFFSCALAKDFDVAVGENAALTFNPSSLTGVQNGDTITFHFLSGNHTLTQSTFDEPCKAKEGGVDSGYQDVQNAGGGDRLHYSITINNASTPLWFFCGQTGHCPRGMVFAVNPTADKTFADFQGTAKQVTPGSAANPDYVPSVTTNTTVSGATANNGALSAVWATSYGWLTAAVAGVRIASDQCGLPYPNLNARMLPVRLPTMRHFTSLPLDDDILQLILCQLPDYKSLQSAICSCKAFHRIYRTYPVQIEYAVATNIAGPSIPQALRVARFELFEDLTGEVEERKDAFPETNGPVRLDRQEKQLIYEYTKKVDRLETLFSRRHKTRKPTVSQLTSLESLRFRRAVYRLMLYCHIHGGVDDDWEAEESDRESIEELYEKHRDFLDQYGTDDLREMQAVADFITEIAHCVRREVESGEHVIVSMDFFDDFFLARGPLAALECYDARSFAPIEEDAIDADGSEMMFCAFLSQPVARIMSARKADYRSNHWRAILDSIPDEHATCDRCHEVKGLELYDETNYDDLFGVEGLNHRELPSLFKGHLSRHYTERFEIGAYFDGTAFFDYGAFLKAILAYSTPVVASASDASAPADASTRSPAAAAATASSSVAATAAPQSMSLEEWAEAIDDDESGASEASSGSASGAFASSSASAQPALPSSPRGPWDGLSTSSALCAECLKGVISEFLPRWWLDRKRNAGETIPAENCWYGWNCRTQTHRLQHATRLNHFCKPSRGDGV
;
A
#
# COMPACT_ATOMS: atom_id res chain seq x y z
N MET A 1 45.17 11.52 9.93
CA MET A 1 45.06 10.40 10.90
C MET A 1 44.22 10.79 12.13
N GLN A 2 44.56 11.85 12.88
CA GLN A 2 43.78 12.26 14.07
C GLN A 2 42.30 12.60 13.78
N PHE A 3 41.98 13.23 12.64
CA PHE A 3 40.57 13.46 12.23
C PHE A 3 39.77 12.17 11.98
N PHE A 4 40.40 11.10 11.48
CA PHE A 4 39.73 9.81 11.27
C PHE A 4 39.46 9.08 12.60
N ILE A 5 40.36 9.24 13.57
CA ILE A 5 40.18 8.69 14.93
C ILE A 5 39.07 9.47 15.65
N ALA A 6 39.04 10.79 15.54
CA ALA A 6 37.95 11.61 16.08
C ALA A 6 36.58 11.24 15.46
N LEU A 7 36.53 10.97 14.15
CA LEU A 7 35.30 10.55 13.47
C LEU A 7 34.80 9.18 13.96
N LEU A 8 35.70 8.22 14.20
CA LEU A 8 35.36 6.91 14.78
C LEU A 8 34.84 7.00 16.22
N TYR A 9 35.37 7.92 17.04
CA TYR A 9 34.84 8.16 18.39
C TYR A 9 33.49 8.91 18.36
N LEU A 10 33.26 9.80 17.38
CA LEU A 10 32.00 10.52 17.27
C LEU A 10 30.85 9.65 16.75
N THR A 11 31.12 8.71 15.84
CA THR A 11 30.10 7.72 15.43
C THR A 11 29.83 6.68 16.52
N ALA A 12 30.84 6.23 17.26
CA ALA A 12 30.67 5.33 18.40
C ALA A 12 29.84 5.93 19.55
N LEU A 13 29.82 7.27 19.71
CA LEU A 13 29.02 7.95 20.73
C LEU A 13 27.56 8.22 20.34
N PHE A 14 27.19 8.10 19.06
CA PHE A 14 25.81 8.17 18.59
C PHE A 14 25.21 6.80 18.23
N PHE A 15 26.01 5.74 18.26
CA PHE A 15 25.56 4.35 18.09
C PHE A 15 25.65 3.56 19.40
N SER A 16 25.01 4.06 20.46
CA SER A 16 24.50 3.20 21.53
C SER A 16 23.27 2.42 21.03
N CYS A 17 23.49 1.60 19.99
CA CYS A 17 22.58 0.52 19.69
C CYS A 17 22.71 -0.46 20.87
N ALA A 18 21.67 -0.59 21.69
CA ALA A 18 21.62 -1.67 22.64
C ALA A 18 21.66 -2.96 21.83
N LEU A 19 22.77 -3.71 21.95
CA LEU A 19 22.84 -5.05 21.41
C LEU A 19 21.76 -5.86 22.12
N ALA A 20 20.73 -6.26 21.36
CA ALA A 20 19.76 -7.25 21.79
C ALA A 20 20.55 -8.46 22.33
N LYS A 21 20.34 -8.76 23.61
CA LYS A 21 21.06 -9.80 24.32
C LYS A 21 20.18 -11.04 24.44
N ASP A 22 20.77 -12.18 24.15
CA ASP A 22 20.14 -13.47 24.39
C ASP A 22 20.34 -13.93 25.84
N PHE A 23 19.30 -14.55 26.40
CA PHE A 23 19.30 -15.16 27.73
C PHE A 23 18.72 -16.57 27.66
N ASP A 24 19.52 -17.57 28.04
CA ASP A 24 19.05 -18.94 28.15
C ASP A 24 18.47 -19.23 29.53
N VAL A 25 17.32 -19.90 29.56
CA VAL A 25 16.65 -20.40 30.77
C VAL A 25 16.36 -21.89 30.60
N ALA A 26 16.97 -22.73 31.44
CA ALA A 26 16.65 -24.15 31.47
C ALA A 26 15.33 -24.39 32.23
N VAL A 27 14.46 -25.23 31.68
CA VAL A 27 13.15 -25.58 32.25
C VAL A 27 13.09 -27.09 32.45
N GLY A 28 12.71 -27.55 33.64
CA GLY A 28 12.68 -28.98 33.93
C GLY A 28 14.07 -29.63 34.07
N GLU A 29 15.13 -28.85 34.27
CA GLU A 29 16.50 -29.36 34.41
C GLU A 29 16.60 -30.35 35.58
N ASN A 30 17.25 -31.51 35.37
CA ASN A 30 17.36 -32.59 36.37
C ASN A 30 16.00 -33.04 36.97
N ALA A 31 14.91 -32.96 36.19
CA ALA A 31 13.53 -33.21 36.64
C ALA A 31 13.04 -32.31 37.79
N ALA A 32 13.64 -31.13 37.96
CA ALA A 32 13.19 -30.13 38.91
C ALA A 32 12.04 -29.27 38.36
N LEU A 33 11.07 -28.93 39.22
CA LEU A 33 9.94 -28.06 38.86
C LEU A 33 10.34 -26.57 38.92
N THR A 34 11.32 -26.19 38.10
CA THR A 34 11.97 -24.88 38.14
C THR A 34 12.34 -24.35 36.76
N PHE A 35 12.33 -23.03 36.64
CA PHE A 35 13.08 -22.28 35.64
C PHE A 35 14.47 -21.96 36.23
N ASN A 36 15.54 -22.11 35.46
CA ASN A 36 16.92 -21.90 35.88
C ASN A 36 17.68 -21.03 34.85
N PRO A 37 18.00 -19.76 35.14
CA PRO A 37 17.67 -19.03 36.36
C PRO A 37 16.16 -18.79 36.50
N SER A 38 15.68 -18.66 37.74
CA SER A 38 14.26 -18.40 38.03
C SER A 38 13.86 -16.93 37.92
N SER A 39 14.84 -16.03 37.79
CA SER A 39 14.59 -14.63 37.44
C SER A 39 15.76 -14.02 36.69
N LEU A 40 15.48 -13.11 35.77
CA LEU A 40 16.47 -12.29 35.07
C LEU A 40 16.34 -10.80 35.46
N THR A 41 17.46 -10.09 35.48
CA THR A 41 17.53 -8.66 35.82
C THR A 41 18.41 -7.91 34.82
N GLY A 42 18.00 -6.71 34.43
CA GLY A 42 18.73 -5.89 33.45
C GLY A 42 18.46 -6.30 32.00
N VAL A 43 17.34 -6.98 31.75
CA VAL A 43 16.84 -7.30 30.41
C VAL A 43 16.25 -6.02 29.80
N GLN A 44 16.46 -5.79 28.51
CA GLN A 44 16.10 -4.56 27.80
C GLN A 44 15.08 -4.82 26.68
N ASN A 45 14.54 -3.75 26.09
CA ASN A 45 13.70 -3.87 24.90
C ASN A 45 14.53 -4.44 23.73
N GLY A 46 14.03 -5.50 23.09
CA GLY A 46 14.69 -6.19 21.99
C GLY A 46 15.53 -7.40 22.40
N ASP A 47 15.83 -7.58 23.71
CA ASP A 47 16.48 -8.80 24.21
C ASP A 47 15.60 -10.03 23.97
N THR A 48 16.20 -11.20 23.77
CA THR A 48 15.48 -12.47 23.59
C THR A 48 15.77 -13.41 24.75
N ILE A 49 14.73 -14.07 25.28
CA ILE A 49 14.85 -15.11 26.30
C ILE A 49 14.43 -16.44 25.70
N THR A 50 15.35 -17.40 25.65
CA THR A 50 15.13 -18.75 25.13
C THR A 50 15.01 -19.75 26.27
N PHE A 51 13.85 -20.38 26.37
CA PHE A 51 13.51 -21.38 27.38
C PHE A 51 13.76 -22.77 26.81
N HIS A 52 14.76 -23.48 27.34
CA HIS A 52 15.13 -24.83 26.93
C HIS A 52 14.44 -25.85 27.84
N PHE A 53 13.50 -26.63 27.30
CA PHE A 53 12.77 -27.66 28.04
C PHE A 53 13.59 -28.96 28.03
N LEU A 54 14.09 -29.36 29.21
CA LEU A 54 15.09 -30.42 29.34
C LEU A 54 14.54 -31.75 29.87
N SER A 55 13.42 -31.74 30.60
CA SER A 55 12.69 -32.96 30.96
C SER A 55 11.24 -32.64 31.38
N GLY A 56 10.39 -33.67 31.44
CA GLY A 56 9.00 -33.54 31.86
C GLY A 56 8.10 -32.85 30.83
N ASN A 57 6.91 -32.43 31.29
CA ASN A 57 6.00 -31.59 30.54
C ASN A 57 5.77 -30.28 31.31
N HIS A 58 6.06 -29.16 30.65
CA HIS A 58 6.01 -27.83 31.24
C HIS A 58 5.43 -26.81 30.24
N THR A 59 5.21 -25.59 30.71
CA THR A 59 4.82 -24.44 29.88
C THR A 59 5.61 -23.22 30.33
N LEU A 60 5.69 -22.22 29.46
CA LEU A 60 5.92 -20.83 29.80
C LEU A 60 4.62 -20.07 29.52
N THR A 61 3.87 -19.75 30.56
CA THR A 61 2.61 -19.02 30.43
C THR A 61 2.71 -17.71 31.22
N GLN A 62 2.38 -16.58 30.61
CA GLN A 62 2.46 -15.26 31.24
C GLN A 62 1.29 -15.08 32.22
N SER A 63 1.59 -14.48 33.37
CA SER A 63 0.61 -14.12 34.39
C SER A 63 0.78 -12.66 34.82
N THR A 64 0.08 -12.26 35.89
CA THR A 64 0.32 -10.99 36.57
C THR A 64 0.98 -11.25 37.92
N PHE A 65 1.65 -10.26 38.49
CA PHE A 65 2.26 -10.38 39.82
C PHE A 65 1.25 -10.79 40.90
N ASP A 66 0.02 -10.31 40.78
CA ASP A 66 -1.04 -10.48 41.78
C ASP A 66 -1.81 -11.80 41.59
N GLU A 67 -1.81 -12.37 40.37
CA GLU A 67 -2.44 -13.66 40.03
C GLU A 67 -1.41 -14.65 39.41
N PRO A 68 -0.42 -15.15 40.19
CA PRO A 68 0.75 -15.85 39.66
C PRO A 68 0.48 -17.12 38.86
N CYS A 69 -0.56 -17.89 39.23
CA CYS A 69 -0.89 -19.19 38.64
C CYS A 69 -2.09 -19.15 37.68
N LYS A 70 -2.38 -17.97 37.12
CA LYS A 70 -3.49 -17.74 36.19
C LYS A 70 -2.97 -17.07 34.93
N ALA A 71 -3.36 -17.62 33.78
CA ALA A 71 -2.96 -17.08 32.49
C ALA A 71 -3.49 -15.64 32.33
N LYS A 72 -2.62 -14.74 31.89
CA LYS A 72 -2.97 -13.36 31.54
C LYS A 72 -3.60 -13.37 30.14
N GLU A 73 -4.76 -12.75 30.00
CA GLU A 73 -5.42 -12.55 28.70
C GLU A 73 -4.50 -11.78 27.74
N GLY A 74 -4.35 -12.29 26.50
CA GLY A 74 -3.41 -11.77 25.51
C GLY A 74 -1.93 -11.87 25.91
N GLY A 75 -1.60 -12.66 26.94
CA GLY A 75 -0.23 -12.93 27.37
C GLY A 75 0.46 -14.03 26.55
N VAL A 76 1.77 -14.15 26.72
CA VAL A 76 2.57 -15.24 26.14
C VAL A 76 2.07 -16.60 26.69
N ASP A 77 1.93 -17.59 25.82
CA ASP A 77 1.73 -18.99 26.22
C ASP A 77 2.48 -19.92 25.25
N SER A 78 3.34 -20.81 25.77
CA SER A 78 4.14 -21.73 24.94
C SER A 78 3.41 -22.99 24.49
N GLY A 79 2.19 -23.22 24.98
CA GLY A 79 1.62 -24.56 24.99
C GLY A 79 2.39 -25.53 25.91
N TYR A 80 1.92 -26.77 25.95
CA TYR A 80 2.64 -27.88 26.61
C TYR A 80 3.90 -28.29 25.83
N GLN A 81 5.01 -28.33 26.54
CA GLN A 81 6.33 -28.69 26.04
C GLN A 81 6.75 -30.02 26.69
N ASP A 82 6.23 -31.13 26.14
CA ASP A 82 6.42 -32.48 26.65
C ASP A 82 7.67 -33.15 26.04
N VAL A 83 8.76 -33.11 26.79
CA VAL A 83 10.06 -33.66 26.36
C VAL A 83 10.04 -35.19 26.22
N GLN A 84 9.12 -35.89 26.89
CA GLN A 84 9.04 -37.36 26.83
C GLN A 84 8.30 -37.85 25.59
N ASN A 85 7.28 -37.12 25.15
CA ASN A 85 6.49 -37.46 23.96
C ASN A 85 7.07 -36.90 22.64
N ALA A 86 8.04 -35.98 22.69
CA ALA A 86 8.64 -35.33 21.52
C ALA A 86 9.69 -36.16 20.73
N GLY A 87 9.76 -37.49 20.91
CA GLY A 87 10.56 -38.37 20.04
C GLY A 87 12.10 -38.29 20.18
N GLY A 88 12.64 -37.47 21.08
CA GLY A 88 14.05 -37.54 21.52
C GLY A 88 15.11 -37.06 20.52
N GLY A 89 14.73 -36.36 19.45
CA GLY A 89 15.66 -35.83 18.44
C GLY A 89 16.17 -34.42 18.73
N ASP A 90 15.26 -33.46 18.90
CA ASP A 90 15.57 -32.04 19.11
C ASP A 90 15.25 -31.57 20.52
N ARG A 91 16.03 -30.59 21.00
CA ARG A 91 15.79 -29.92 22.29
C ARG A 91 14.60 -28.98 22.14
N LEU A 92 13.46 -29.32 22.76
CA LEU A 92 12.29 -28.43 22.83
C LEU A 92 12.72 -27.09 23.42
N HIS A 93 12.43 -26.01 22.71
CA HIS A 93 12.71 -24.65 23.17
C HIS A 93 11.63 -23.68 22.71
N TYR A 94 11.43 -22.61 23.48
CA TYR A 94 10.49 -21.54 23.19
C TYR A 94 11.17 -20.20 23.48
N SER A 95 11.12 -19.25 22.54
CA SER A 95 11.80 -17.96 22.66
C SER A 95 10.81 -16.81 22.69
N ILE A 96 11.07 -15.82 23.54
CA ILE A 96 10.32 -14.55 23.59
C ILE A 96 11.25 -13.37 23.36
N THR A 97 10.83 -12.43 22.50
CA THR A 97 11.47 -11.13 22.38
C THR A 97 10.80 -10.14 23.32
N ILE A 98 11.60 -9.39 24.08
CA ILE A 98 11.11 -8.48 25.11
C ILE A 98 10.73 -7.14 24.47
N ASN A 99 9.45 -6.98 24.17
CA ASN A 99 8.91 -5.76 23.55
C ASN A 99 8.69 -4.61 24.56
N ASN A 100 8.61 -4.92 25.86
CA ASN A 100 8.48 -3.92 26.92
C ASN A 100 9.13 -4.39 28.23
N ALA A 101 10.33 -3.90 28.50
CA ALA A 101 11.12 -4.10 29.72
C ALA A 101 10.93 -2.99 30.78
N SER A 102 10.09 -1.97 30.51
CA SER A 102 9.85 -0.85 31.44
C SER A 102 9.04 -1.26 32.68
N THR A 103 8.42 -2.43 32.66
CA THR A 103 7.72 -3.04 33.79
C THR A 103 8.17 -4.50 33.98
N PRO A 104 8.13 -5.05 35.21
CA PRO A 104 8.47 -6.44 35.45
C PRO A 104 7.48 -7.39 34.77
N LEU A 105 7.97 -8.46 34.15
CA LEU A 105 7.16 -9.50 33.51
C LEU A 105 7.17 -10.78 34.36
N TRP A 106 6.04 -11.48 34.37
CA TRP A 106 5.74 -12.57 35.30
C TRP A 106 5.19 -13.77 34.55
N PHE A 107 5.72 -14.96 34.84
CA PHE A 107 5.39 -16.19 34.13
C PHE A 107 5.31 -17.38 35.10
N PHE A 108 4.59 -18.42 34.70
CA PHE A 108 4.42 -19.67 35.44
C PHE A 108 4.37 -20.88 34.52
N CYS A 109 4.51 -22.07 35.11
CA CYS A 109 4.20 -23.32 34.45
C CYS A 109 2.75 -23.73 34.74
N GLY A 110 1.93 -23.82 33.70
CA GLY A 110 0.50 -24.14 33.74
C GLY A 110 0.16 -25.62 33.98
N GLN A 111 1.14 -26.53 33.84
CA GLN A 111 0.97 -27.94 34.18
C GLN A 111 0.42 -28.10 35.61
N THR A 112 -0.64 -28.88 35.76
CA THR A 112 -1.46 -28.93 36.97
C THR A 112 -0.62 -29.17 38.24
N GLY A 113 -0.64 -28.19 39.14
CA GLY A 113 0.08 -28.22 40.42
C GLY A 113 1.54 -27.77 40.38
N HIS A 114 2.13 -27.43 39.22
CA HIS A 114 3.51 -26.92 39.14
C HIS A 114 3.65 -25.50 39.71
N CYS A 115 2.82 -24.55 39.28
CA CYS A 115 2.85 -23.19 39.83
C CYS A 115 2.55 -23.12 41.35
N PRO A 116 1.53 -23.81 41.89
CA PRO A 116 1.33 -23.98 43.34
C PRO A 116 2.51 -24.56 44.13
N ARG A 117 3.46 -25.23 43.46
CA ARG A 117 4.71 -25.73 44.08
C ARG A 117 5.87 -24.73 43.96
N GLY A 118 5.64 -23.58 43.36
CA GLY A 118 6.61 -22.49 43.17
C GLY A 118 7.28 -22.44 41.79
N MET A 119 6.77 -23.16 40.79
CA MET A 119 7.32 -23.13 39.43
C MET A 119 6.88 -21.86 38.68
N VAL A 120 7.58 -20.77 38.96
CA VAL A 120 7.35 -19.43 38.40
C VAL A 120 8.67 -18.79 37.96
N PHE A 121 8.58 -17.79 37.07
CA PHE A 121 9.70 -17.06 36.48
C PHE A 121 9.41 -15.55 36.40
N ALA A 122 10.46 -14.71 36.53
CA ALA A 122 10.33 -13.26 36.50
C ALA A 122 11.41 -12.56 35.65
N VAL A 123 11.02 -11.51 34.92
CA VAL A 123 11.93 -10.61 34.19
C VAL A 123 11.88 -9.24 34.83
N ASN A 124 13.04 -8.68 35.15
CA ASN A 124 13.22 -7.38 35.80
C ASN A 124 12.37 -7.16 37.08
N PRO A 125 12.34 -8.09 38.06
CA PRO A 125 11.70 -7.85 39.35
C PRO A 125 12.31 -6.61 40.04
N THR A 126 11.48 -5.84 40.75
CA THR A 126 11.91 -4.63 41.47
C THR A 126 12.04 -4.89 42.97
N ALA A 127 12.52 -3.89 43.72
CA ALA A 127 12.53 -3.95 45.19
C ALA A 127 11.11 -4.03 45.78
N ASP A 128 10.11 -3.41 45.13
CA ASP A 128 8.72 -3.39 45.59
C ASP A 128 7.88 -4.59 45.09
N LYS A 129 8.34 -5.26 44.01
CA LYS A 129 7.74 -6.47 43.45
C LYS A 129 8.84 -7.49 43.22
N THR A 130 9.20 -8.24 44.26
CA THR A 130 10.32 -9.20 44.21
C THR A 130 9.88 -10.56 43.67
N PHE A 131 10.83 -11.33 43.13
CA PHE A 131 10.58 -12.74 42.78
C PHE A 131 10.16 -13.60 43.99
N ALA A 132 10.67 -13.28 45.19
CA ALA A 132 10.36 -14.04 46.40
C ALA A 132 8.89 -13.87 46.81
N ASP A 133 8.34 -12.66 46.69
CA ASP A 133 6.92 -12.38 46.96
C ASP A 133 6.03 -13.08 45.92
N PHE A 134 6.39 -12.97 44.63
CA PHE A 134 5.67 -13.64 43.54
C PHE A 134 5.60 -15.16 43.71
N GLN A 135 6.74 -15.81 44.01
CA GLN A 135 6.77 -17.24 44.30
C GLN A 135 6.08 -17.59 45.63
N GLY A 136 6.11 -16.69 46.62
CA GLY A 136 5.38 -16.82 47.89
C GLY A 136 3.87 -16.88 47.67
N THR A 137 3.32 -15.94 46.89
CA THR A 137 1.91 -15.90 46.49
C THR A 137 1.53 -17.14 45.68
N ALA A 138 2.37 -17.56 44.73
CA ALA A 138 2.15 -18.77 43.92
C ALA A 138 1.94 -20.02 44.81
N LYS A 139 2.77 -20.18 45.85
CA LYS A 139 2.71 -21.30 46.81
C LYS A 139 1.49 -21.26 47.75
N GLN A 140 0.72 -20.18 47.75
CA GLN A 140 -0.53 -20.07 48.50
C GLN A 140 -1.76 -20.43 47.65
N VAL A 141 -1.61 -20.59 46.33
CA VAL A 141 -2.72 -20.93 45.44
C VAL A 141 -3.06 -22.42 45.55
N THR A 142 -4.33 -22.74 45.81
CA THR A 142 -4.82 -24.12 45.83
C THR A 142 -4.89 -24.69 44.39
N PRO A 143 -4.28 -25.85 44.09
CA PRO A 143 -4.40 -26.51 42.79
C PRO A 143 -5.88 -26.76 42.40
N GLY A 144 -6.23 -26.48 41.15
CA GLY A 144 -7.60 -26.65 40.63
C GLY A 144 -8.64 -25.65 41.16
N SER A 145 -8.23 -24.59 41.86
CA SER A 145 -9.12 -23.50 42.28
C SER A 145 -9.32 -22.47 41.16
N ALA A 146 -10.28 -21.56 41.31
CA ALA A 146 -10.46 -20.46 40.34
C ALA A 146 -9.24 -19.54 40.16
N ALA A 147 -8.26 -19.58 41.09
CA ALA A 147 -6.98 -18.87 41.01
C ALA A 147 -5.84 -19.69 40.37
N ASN A 148 -6.08 -20.98 40.10
CA ASN A 148 -5.26 -21.87 39.27
C ASN A 148 -6.23 -22.79 38.52
N PRO A 149 -6.98 -22.27 37.52
CA PRO A 149 -7.89 -23.08 36.72
C PRO A 149 -7.10 -24.16 35.98
N ASP A 150 -7.78 -25.22 35.54
CA ASP A 150 -7.14 -26.21 34.67
C ASP A 150 -6.61 -25.53 33.42
N TYR A 151 -5.33 -25.77 33.11
CA TYR A 151 -4.68 -25.18 31.96
C TYR A 151 -5.26 -25.77 30.68
N VAL A 152 -6.11 -24.99 30.04
CA VAL A 152 -6.50 -25.16 28.64
C VAL A 152 -5.44 -24.43 27.83
N PRO A 153 -4.58 -25.12 27.05
CA PRO A 153 -3.63 -24.44 26.19
C PRO A 153 -4.41 -23.53 25.23
N SER A 154 -4.08 -22.24 25.22
CA SER A 154 -4.58 -21.34 24.20
C SER A 154 -4.09 -21.88 22.85
N VAL A 155 -5.00 -22.07 21.88
CA VAL A 155 -4.64 -22.46 20.51
C VAL A 155 -4.01 -21.26 19.81
N THR A 156 -2.79 -20.97 20.24
CA THR A 156 -1.89 -19.98 19.71
C THR A 156 -0.91 -20.77 18.87
N THR A 157 -1.03 -20.69 17.55
CA THR A 157 -0.14 -21.38 16.63
C THR A 157 1.30 -21.02 16.98
N ASN A 158 2.15 -22.05 17.13
CA ASN A 158 3.58 -21.88 17.42
C ASN A 158 4.24 -21.19 16.22
N THR A 159 4.15 -19.86 16.22
CA THR A 159 4.87 -19.00 15.32
C THR A 159 6.29 -18.96 15.86
N THR A 160 7.23 -19.57 15.15
CA THR A 160 8.64 -19.21 15.26
C THR A 160 8.77 -17.76 14.83
N VAL A 161 8.60 -16.84 15.77
CA VAL A 161 8.74 -15.41 15.55
C VAL A 161 10.22 -15.12 15.35
N SER A 162 10.70 -15.37 14.13
CA SER A 162 11.87 -14.70 13.56
C SER A 162 11.52 -13.22 13.33
N GLY A 163 11.22 -12.54 14.43
CA GLY A 163 10.88 -11.12 14.49
C GLY A 163 12.13 -10.29 14.31
N ALA A 164 12.63 -10.25 13.08
CA ALA A 164 13.55 -9.20 12.67
C ALA A 164 12.78 -7.88 12.75
N THR A 165 12.91 -7.19 13.89
CA THR A 165 12.33 -5.86 14.08
C THR A 165 13.07 -4.89 13.16
N ALA A 166 12.57 -4.75 11.93
CA ALA A 166 13.07 -3.79 10.97
C ALA A 166 12.91 -2.38 11.57
N ASN A 167 14.02 -1.84 12.08
CA ASN A 167 14.10 -0.44 12.50
C ASN A 167 13.99 0.45 11.26
N ASN A 168 12.76 0.72 10.81
CA ASN A 168 12.45 1.51 9.62
C ASN A 168 12.97 2.96 9.67
N GLY A 169 13.47 3.42 10.84
CA GLY A 169 14.24 4.66 10.95
C GLY A 169 15.62 4.62 10.26
N ALA A 170 16.23 3.44 10.09
CA ALA A 170 17.56 3.32 9.47
C ALA A 170 17.52 3.46 7.94
N LEU A 171 16.48 2.95 7.28
CA LEU A 171 16.35 3.02 5.82
C LEU A 171 16.16 4.45 5.32
N SER A 172 15.39 5.28 6.04
CA SER A 172 15.18 6.68 5.68
C SER A 172 16.48 7.50 5.70
N ALA A 173 17.41 7.19 6.63
CA ALA A 173 18.72 7.83 6.69
C ALA A 173 19.63 7.45 5.50
N VAL A 174 19.60 6.18 5.06
CA VAL A 174 20.41 5.71 3.92
C VAL A 174 19.94 6.36 2.61
N TRP A 175 18.62 6.46 2.39
CA TRP A 175 18.05 7.08 1.19
C TRP A 175 18.27 8.61 1.13
N ALA A 176 18.22 9.29 2.28
CA ALA A 176 18.60 10.70 2.36
C ALA A 176 20.07 10.93 2.00
N THR A 177 20.97 9.99 2.31
CA THR A 177 22.39 10.09 1.94
C THR A 177 22.68 9.81 0.47
N SER A 178 21.91 9.02 -0.26
CA SER A 178 22.19 8.74 -1.67
C SER A 178 21.88 9.92 -2.61
N TYR A 179 20.81 10.68 -2.36
CA TYR A 179 20.46 11.86 -3.18
C TYR A 179 21.40 13.07 -2.96
N GLY A 180 22.00 13.20 -1.78
CA GLY A 180 22.95 14.27 -1.49
C GLY A 180 24.28 14.15 -2.23
N TRP A 181 24.66 12.96 -2.70
CA TRP A 181 25.97 12.71 -3.32
C TRP A 181 25.96 12.91 -4.85
N LEU A 182 24.84 12.63 -5.54
CA LEU A 182 24.74 12.88 -6.99
C LEU A 182 24.73 14.38 -7.35
N THR A 183 24.14 15.23 -6.51
CA THR A 183 24.08 16.68 -6.77
C THR A 183 25.43 17.38 -6.57
N ALA A 184 26.28 16.88 -5.67
CA ALA A 184 27.65 17.39 -5.49
C ALA A 184 28.61 17.00 -6.64
N ALA A 185 28.45 15.79 -7.20
CA ALA A 185 29.34 15.28 -8.25
C ALA A 185 29.23 16.04 -9.58
N VAL A 186 28.04 16.53 -9.95
CA VAL A 186 27.82 17.25 -11.22
C VAL A 186 28.26 18.70 -11.15
N ALA A 187 28.24 19.33 -9.96
CA ALA A 187 28.69 20.71 -9.77
C ALA A 187 30.23 20.87 -9.89
N GLY A 188 31.00 19.83 -9.53
CA GLY A 188 32.48 19.89 -9.51
C GLY A 188 33.17 19.87 -10.88
N VAL A 189 32.46 19.58 -11.97
CA VAL A 189 33.07 19.33 -13.30
C VAL A 189 33.05 20.58 -14.20
N ARG A 190 32.39 21.68 -13.81
CA ARG A 190 32.22 22.89 -14.67
C ARG A 190 32.89 24.18 -14.20
N ILE A 191 33.72 24.17 -13.15
CA ILE A 191 34.45 25.37 -12.68
C ILE A 191 35.94 25.07 -12.47
N ALA A 192 36.67 24.92 -13.58
CA ALA A 192 38.14 24.93 -13.61
C ALA A 192 38.71 25.29 -15.00
N SER A 193 38.12 26.28 -15.68
CA SER A 193 38.82 27.08 -16.69
C SER A 193 39.11 28.48 -16.12
N ASP A 194 40.17 29.09 -16.63
CA ASP A 194 40.61 30.47 -16.38
C ASP A 194 41.18 30.80 -14.98
N GLN A 195 42.50 30.64 -14.84
CA GLN A 195 43.42 31.80 -14.84
C GLN A 195 44.91 31.38 -14.94
N CYS A 196 45.68 32.07 -15.78
CA CYS A 196 47.12 31.87 -16.00
C CYS A 196 47.99 32.63 -14.99
N GLY A 197 49.22 32.17 -14.69
CA GLY A 197 50.06 32.90 -13.72
C GLY A 197 51.57 32.64 -13.51
N LEU A 198 52.26 31.66 -14.14
CA LEU A 198 53.76 31.50 -14.15
C LEU A 198 54.50 31.37 -12.78
N PRO A 199 55.82 31.05 -12.73
CA PRO A 199 56.66 30.22 -13.61
C PRO A 199 57.28 28.99 -12.90
N TYR A 200 57.80 28.03 -13.67
CA TYR A 200 58.62 26.92 -13.15
C TYR A 200 60.03 27.38 -12.72
N PRO A 201 60.65 26.67 -11.75
CA PRO A 201 61.97 26.12 -12.06
C PRO A 201 62.22 24.68 -11.57
N ASN A 202 62.84 23.92 -12.48
CA ASN A 202 63.79 22.81 -12.31
C ASN A 202 63.53 21.61 -11.38
N LEU A 203 63.67 20.44 -11.99
CA LEU A 203 63.97 19.16 -11.34
C LEU A 203 65.30 19.24 -10.57
N ASN A 204 65.28 18.87 -9.28
CA ASN A 204 66.24 17.93 -8.68
C ASN A 204 66.00 17.77 -7.17
N ALA A 205 65.12 16.83 -6.79
CA ALA A 205 65.06 16.30 -5.43
C ALA A 205 64.77 14.80 -5.49
N ARG A 206 65.60 14.01 -4.79
CA ARG A 206 65.54 12.54 -4.78
C ARG A 206 64.15 12.04 -4.37
N MET A 207 63.55 11.16 -5.18
CA MET A 207 62.53 10.24 -4.70
C MET A 207 63.14 9.32 -3.64
N LEU A 208 62.82 9.56 -2.37
CA LEU A 208 62.81 8.49 -1.38
C LEU A 208 61.65 7.55 -1.75
N PRO A 209 61.83 6.23 -1.76
CA PRO A 209 60.72 5.32 -1.98
C PRO A 209 59.78 5.41 -0.79
N VAL A 210 58.67 6.13 -0.95
CA VAL A 210 57.54 6.02 -0.05
C VAL A 210 57.09 4.57 -0.14
N ARG A 211 57.39 3.79 0.91
CA ARG A 211 56.77 2.49 1.11
C ARG A 211 55.28 2.75 1.23
N LEU A 212 54.54 2.51 0.15
CA LEU A 212 53.12 2.19 0.23
C LEU A 212 52.96 1.18 1.37
N PRO A 213 52.05 1.40 2.33
CA PRO A 213 51.72 0.37 3.28
C PRO A 213 51.27 -0.85 2.47
N THR A 214 52.01 -1.95 2.57
CA THR A 214 51.57 -3.23 2.02
C THR A 214 50.17 -3.46 2.55
N MET A 215 49.18 -3.61 1.66
CA MET A 215 47.87 -4.12 2.07
C MET A 215 48.15 -5.42 2.81
N ARG A 216 47.91 -5.42 4.12
CA ARG A 216 47.97 -6.65 4.90
C ARG A 216 46.87 -7.52 4.33
N HIS A 217 47.22 -8.59 3.64
CA HIS A 217 46.31 -9.69 3.43
C HIS A 217 45.92 -10.18 4.82
N PHE A 218 44.77 -9.75 5.31
CA PHE A 218 44.13 -10.34 6.49
C PHE A 218 43.72 -11.76 6.10
N THR A 219 44.62 -12.71 6.32
CA THR A 219 44.39 -14.14 6.10
C THR A 219 43.39 -14.72 7.11
N SER A 220 43.12 -13.98 8.17
CA SER A 220 42.06 -14.20 9.16
C SER A 220 41.48 -12.84 9.58
N LEU A 221 40.17 -12.79 9.73
CA LEU A 221 39.51 -11.80 10.58
C LEU A 221 39.62 -12.28 12.04
N PRO A 222 39.67 -11.39 13.04
CA PRO A 222 39.66 -11.76 14.46
C PRO A 222 38.22 -12.00 14.95
N LEU A 223 37.47 -12.81 14.20
CA LEU A 223 36.09 -13.19 14.44
C LEU A 223 35.98 -14.70 14.24
N ASP A 224 35.20 -15.35 15.09
CA ASP A 224 34.97 -16.79 15.03
C ASP A 224 34.11 -17.19 13.81
N ASP A 225 34.22 -18.45 13.40
CA ASP A 225 33.67 -18.94 12.12
C ASP A 225 32.14 -18.87 12.06
N ASP A 226 31.47 -18.94 13.22
CA ASP A 226 30.03 -18.74 13.42
C ASP A 226 29.60 -17.27 13.24
N ILE A 227 30.32 -16.31 13.83
CA ILE A 227 30.08 -14.88 13.62
C ILE A 227 30.28 -14.51 12.15
N LEU A 228 31.29 -15.07 11.50
CA LEU A 228 31.51 -14.89 10.07
C LEU A 228 30.39 -15.53 9.22
N GLN A 229 29.80 -16.64 9.65
CA GLN A 229 28.64 -17.24 9.01
C GLN A 229 27.40 -16.36 9.17
N LEU A 230 27.12 -15.88 10.39
CA LEU A 230 26.01 -14.95 10.67
C LEU A 230 26.12 -13.68 9.82
N ILE A 231 27.31 -13.09 9.71
CA ILE A 231 27.54 -11.91 8.84
C ILE A 231 27.15 -12.22 7.39
N LEU A 232 27.48 -13.39 6.86
CA LEU A 232 27.14 -13.77 5.48
C LEU A 232 25.64 -14.08 5.32
N CYS A 233 25.01 -14.70 6.32
CA CYS A 233 23.57 -14.98 6.34
C CYS A 233 22.70 -13.71 6.46
N GLN A 234 23.25 -12.60 6.98
CA GLN A 234 22.56 -11.31 7.13
C GLN A 234 22.77 -10.35 5.92
N LEU A 235 23.37 -10.82 4.83
CA LEU A 235 23.55 -9.99 3.64
C LEU A 235 22.23 -9.83 2.88
N PRO A 236 21.92 -8.61 2.38
CA PRO A 236 20.59 -8.29 1.85
C PRO A 236 20.33 -8.90 0.46
N ASP A 237 21.38 -9.20 -0.30
CA ASP A 237 21.25 -9.73 -1.65
C ASP A 237 22.48 -10.56 -2.10
N TYR A 238 22.33 -11.29 -3.21
CA TYR A 238 23.40 -12.11 -3.79
C TYR A 238 24.60 -11.29 -4.31
N LYS A 239 24.43 -10.00 -4.65
CA LYS A 239 25.53 -9.13 -5.10
C LYS A 239 26.44 -8.73 -3.94
N SER A 240 25.83 -8.50 -2.78
CA SER A 240 26.45 -8.25 -1.49
C SER A 240 27.19 -9.50 -1.01
N LEU A 241 26.55 -10.67 -1.12
CA LEU A 241 27.21 -11.97 -0.87
C LEU A 241 28.43 -12.17 -1.77
N GLN A 242 28.29 -11.98 -3.09
CA GLN A 242 29.40 -12.11 -4.04
C GLN A 242 30.54 -11.12 -3.72
N SER A 243 30.21 -9.89 -3.33
CA SER A 243 31.20 -8.88 -2.93
C SER A 243 31.92 -9.27 -1.64
N ALA A 244 31.20 -9.76 -0.63
CA ALA A 244 31.76 -10.19 0.65
C ALA A 244 32.73 -11.37 0.48
N ILE A 245 32.34 -12.43 -0.26
CA ILE A 245 33.20 -13.60 -0.49
C ILE A 245 34.43 -13.26 -1.36
N CYS A 246 34.32 -12.31 -2.29
CA CYS A 246 35.47 -11.82 -3.06
C CYS A 246 36.42 -10.94 -2.24
N SER A 247 35.93 -10.26 -1.19
CA SER A 247 36.71 -9.32 -0.39
C SER A 247 37.70 -9.98 0.59
N CYS A 248 37.37 -11.16 1.14
CA CYS A 248 38.11 -11.78 2.23
C CYS A 248 38.21 -13.30 2.12
N LYS A 249 39.41 -13.84 2.33
CA LYS A 249 39.66 -15.29 2.38
C LYS A 249 38.92 -15.99 3.54
N ALA A 250 38.63 -15.28 4.63
CA ALA A 250 37.84 -15.81 5.74
C ALA A 250 36.38 -16.00 5.31
N PHE A 251 35.71 -14.96 4.80
CA PHE A 251 34.35 -15.08 4.25
C PHE A 251 34.25 -16.14 3.14
N HIS A 252 35.21 -16.18 2.21
CA HIS A 252 35.26 -17.23 1.20
C HIS A 252 35.40 -18.65 1.77
N ARG A 253 36.16 -18.83 2.88
CA ARG A 253 36.24 -20.12 3.58
C ARG A 253 34.87 -20.52 4.12
N ILE A 254 34.24 -19.64 4.90
CA ILE A 254 32.94 -19.92 5.54
C ILE A 254 31.86 -20.21 4.51
N TYR A 255 31.80 -19.40 3.45
CA TYR A 255 30.89 -19.63 2.32
C TYR A 255 31.10 -21.00 1.67
N ARG A 256 32.34 -21.46 1.51
CA ARG A 256 32.60 -22.81 0.98
C ARG A 256 32.26 -23.95 1.94
N THR A 257 32.17 -23.68 3.25
CA THR A 257 31.76 -24.66 4.26
C THR A 257 30.23 -24.75 4.38
N TYR A 258 29.53 -23.61 4.33
CA TYR A 258 28.09 -23.50 4.57
C TYR A 258 27.29 -22.83 3.42
N PRO A 259 27.52 -23.21 2.15
CA PRO A 259 26.96 -22.48 1.01
C PRO A 259 25.42 -22.54 1.01
N VAL A 260 24.83 -23.70 1.33
CA VAL A 260 23.37 -23.89 1.33
C VAL A 260 22.69 -23.01 2.38
N GLN A 261 23.24 -22.97 3.59
CA GLN A 261 22.70 -22.16 4.69
C GLN A 261 22.80 -20.67 4.37
N ILE A 262 23.94 -20.22 3.84
CA ILE A 262 24.19 -18.81 3.53
C ILE A 262 23.35 -18.36 2.33
N GLU A 263 23.31 -19.13 1.24
CA GLU A 263 22.52 -18.76 0.06
C GLU A 263 21.01 -18.76 0.37
N TYR A 264 20.50 -19.73 1.14
CA TYR A 264 19.10 -19.75 1.56
C TYR A 264 18.76 -18.62 2.55
N ALA A 265 19.66 -18.25 3.45
CA ALA A 265 19.46 -17.10 4.34
C ALA A 265 19.44 -15.78 3.55
N VAL A 266 20.37 -15.58 2.61
CA VAL A 266 20.36 -14.41 1.71
C VAL A 266 19.11 -14.38 0.84
N ALA A 267 18.64 -15.54 0.36
CA ALA A 267 17.34 -15.63 -0.28
C ALA A 267 16.22 -15.13 0.65
N THR A 268 16.20 -15.59 1.91
CA THR A 268 15.16 -15.27 2.91
C THR A 268 15.14 -13.78 3.23
N ASN A 269 16.30 -13.10 3.18
CA ASN A 269 16.39 -11.65 3.32
C ASN A 269 15.79 -10.89 2.12
N ILE A 270 15.75 -11.51 0.94
CA ILE A 270 15.11 -10.96 -0.27
C ILE A 270 13.60 -11.22 -0.22
N ALA A 271 13.19 -12.50 -0.27
CA ALA A 271 11.79 -12.89 -0.49
C ALA A 271 10.95 -12.97 0.79
N GLY A 272 11.59 -12.84 1.97
CA GLY A 272 10.95 -13.03 3.27
C GLY A 272 10.72 -14.51 3.63
N PRO A 273 9.91 -14.77 4.68
CA PRO A 273 9.62 -16.14 5.14
C PRO A 273 8.81 -16.99 4.15
N SER A 274 8.24 -16.40 3.09
CA SER A 274 7.47 -17.06 2.03
C SER A 274 8.31 -17.78 0.96
N ILE A 275 9.61 -18.03 1.24
CA ILE A 275 10.50 -18.74 0.31
C ILE A 275 10.06 -20.15 -0.07
N PRO A 276 9.56 -21.00 0.84
CA PRO A 276 9.13 -22.34 0.46
C PRO A 276 8.10 -22.33 -0.67
N GLN A 277 7.27 -21.29 -0.74
CA GLN A 277 6.29 -21.08 -1.80
C GLN A 277 6.90 -20.42 -3.05
N ALA A 278 7.71 -19.37 -2.90
CA ALA A 278 8.39 -18.72 -4.04
C ALA A 278 9.30 -19.70 -4.81
N LEU A 279 10.00 -20.57 -4.09
CA LEU A 279 10.84 -21.63 -4.66
C LEU A 279 10.02 -22.76 -5.29
N ARG A 280 8.83 -23.07 -4.75
CA ARG A 280 7.90 -24.04 -5.36
C ARG A 280 7.45 -23.56 -6.74
N VAL A 281 7.09 -22.28 -6.87
CA VAL A 281 6.79 -21.67 -8.19
C VAL A 281 8.00 -21.72 -9.12
N ALA A 282 9.16 -21.22 -8.67
CA ALA A 282 10.37 -21.18 -9.51
C ALA A 282 10.79 -22.56 -10.03
N ARG A 283 10.60 -23.61 -9.22
CA ARG A 283 10.88 -25.00 -9.62
C ARG A 283 9.85 -25.58 -10.57
N PHE A 284 8.61 -25.13 -10.49
CA PHE A 284 7.55 -25.53 -11.40
C PHE A 284 7.79 -24.90 -12.79
N GLU A 285 7.94 -23.58 -12.86
CA GLU A 285 8.23 -22.83 -14.10
C GLU A 285 9.48 -23.40 -14.82
N LEU A 286 10.59 -23.62 -14.08
CA LEU A 286 11.80 -24.22 -14.65
C LEU A 286 11.67 -25.70 -15.03
N PHE A 287 10.67 -26.42 -14.51
CA PHE A 287 10.41 -27.80 -14.92
C PHE A 287 9.58 -27.82 -16.21
N GLU A 288 8.51 -27.03 -16.23
CA GLU A 288 7.63 -26.80 -17.39
C GLU A 288 8.43 -26.33 -18.62
N ASP A 289 9.30 -25.33 -18.47
CA ASP A 289 10.27 -24.85 -19.49
C ASP A 289 11.15 -25.98 -20.09
N LEU A 290 11.42 -27.04 -19.32
CA LEU A 290 12.35 -28.10 -19.70
C LEU A 290 11.67 -29.34 -20.27
N THR A 291 10.42 -29.63 -19.87
CA THR A 291 9.71 -30.85 -20.28
C THR A 291 8.48 -30.58 -21.15
N GLY A 292 7.82 -29.43 -21.00
CA GLY A 292 6.46 -29.20 -21.50
C GLY A 292 5.38 -30.04 -20.78
N GLU A 293 5.72 -30.67 -19.65
CA GLU A 293 4.83 -31.60 -18.93
C GLU A 293 4.29 -30.96 -17.65
N VAL A 294 3.04 -30.50 -17.68
CA VAL A 294 2.36 -29.89 -16.51
C VAL A 294 1.86 -30.95 -15.51
N GLU A 295 1.35 -32.10 -16.00
CA GLU A 295 0.60 -33.03 -15.15
C GLU A 295 1.46 -34.02 -14.32
N GLU A 296 2.63 -34.48 -14.80
CA GLU A 296 3.34 -35.61 -14.16
C GLU A 296 3.88 -35.32 -12.74
N ARG A 297 3.93 -34.05 -12.31
CA ARG A 297 4.77 -33.59 -11.18
C ARG A 297 4.12 -32.59 -10.22
N LYS A 298 2.78 -32.49 -10.15
CA LYS A 298 2.03 -31.51 -9.31
C LYS A 298 2.46 -31.50 -7.82
N ASP A 299 2.88 -32.65 -7.28
CA ASP A 299 3.35 -32.82 -5.89
C ASP A 299 4.88 -32.81 -5.71
N ALA A 300 5.67 -32.70 -6.79
CA ALA A 300 7.10 -33.00 -6.76
C ALA A 300 7.97 -31.96 -6.03
N PHE A 301 7.41 -30.80 -5.74
CA PHE A 301 8.11 -29.66 -5.15
C PHE A 301 7.42 -29.21 -3.85
N PRO A 302 7.53 -29.98 -2.76
CA PRO A 302 6.89 -29.62 -1.49
C PRO A 302 7.48 -28.33 -0.90
N GLU A 303 6.62 -27.59 -0.19
CA GLU A 303 7.00 -26.39 0.58
C GLU A 303 7.96 -26.79 1.72
N THR A 304 9.26 -26.73 1.42
CA THR A 304 10.32 -27.24 2.29
C THR A 304 10.82 -26.15 3.24
N ASN A 305 10.54 -26.33 4.53
CA ASN A 305 11.01 -25.44 5.58
C ASN A 305 12.51 -25.66 5.85
N GLY A 306 13.29 -24.58 5.78
CA GLY A 306 14.71 -24.57 6.11
C GLY A 306 15.66 -24.73 4.91
N PRO A 307 16.99 -24.73 5.15
CA PRO A 307 17.97 -24.54 4.09
C PRO A 307 18.00 -25.65 3.04
N VAL A 308 17.49 -25.34 1.85
CA VAL A 308 17.64 -26.17 0.65
C VAL A 308 18.62 -25.56 -0.33
N ARG A 309 19.27 -26.40 -1.13
CA ARG A 309 20.19 -25.94 -2.18
C ARG A 309 19.39 -25.16 -3.22
N LEU A 310 19.94 -24.01 -3.61
CA LEU A 310 19.42 -23.13 -4.64
C LEU A 310 20.40 -23.10 -5.82
N ASP A 311 19.92 -23.28 -7.06
CA ASP A 311 20.72 -23.16 -8.28
C ASP A 311 20.88 -21.68 -8.71
N ARG A 312 21.12 -21.38 -9.99
CA ARG A 312 21.26 -20.01 -10.48
C ARG A 312 19.97 -19.44 -11.06
N GLN A 313 19.14 -20.28 -11.69
CA GLN A 313 17.88 -19.88 -12.31
C GLN A 313 16.81 -19.69 -11.22
N GLU A 314 16.71 -20.62 -10.25
CA GLU A 314 15.87 -20.49 -9.06
C GLU A 314 16.10 -19.14 -8.34
N LYS A 315 17.38 -18.76 -8.15
CA LYS A 315 17.76 -17.48 -7.51
C LYS A 315 17.33 -16.24 -8.30
N GLN A 316 17.34 -16.33 -9.63
CA GLN A 316 16.94 -15.23 -10.50
C GLN A 316 15.41 -15.08 -10.51
N LEU A 317 14.67 -16.18 -10.64
CA LEU A 317 13.20 -16.17 -10.60
C LEU A 317 12.68 -15.68 -9.25
N ILE A 318 13.22 -16.18 -8.13
CA ILE A 318 12.85 -15.70 -6.78
C ILE A 318 13.05 -14.18 -6.67
N TYR A 319 14.15 -13.63 -7.22
CA TYR A 319 14.41 -12.19 -7.18
C TYR A 319 13.40 -11.39 -8.03
N GLU A 320 13.09 -11.83 -9.26
CA GLU A 320 12.11 -11.15 -10.11
C GLU A 320 10.67 -11.25 -9.57
N TYR A 321 10.25 -12.43 -9.10
CA TYR A 321 8.94 -12.56 -8.46
C TYR A 321 8.85 -11.68 -7.22
N THR A 322 9.86 -11.68 -6.34
CA THR A 322 9.83 -10.87 -5.11
C THR A 322 9.59 -9.41 -5.42
N LYS A 323 10.28 -8.85 -6.42
CA LYS A 323 10.11 -7.45 -6.85
C LYS A 323 8.67 -7.16 -7.31
N LYS A 324 8.01 -8.09 -8.02
CA LYS A 324 6.61 -7.94 -8.44
C LYS A 324 5.64 -8.13 -7.27
N VAL A 325 5.91 -9.09 -6.38
CA VAL A 325 5.10 -9.35 -5.17
C VAL A 325 5.21 -8.20 -4.16
N ASP A 326 6.38 -7.57 -4.00
CA ASP A 326 6.56 -6.36 -3.18
C ASP A 326 5.70 -5.19 -3.69
N ARG A 327 5.60 -5.05 -5.02
CA ARG A 327 4.74 -4.06 -5.68
C ARG A 327 3.26 -4.36 -5.46
N LEU A 328 2.84 -5.62 -5.61
CA LEU A 328 1.48 -6.08 -5.37
C LEU A 328 1.07 -5.94 -3.90
N GLU A 329 1.96 -6.28 -2.96
CA GLU A 329 1.77 -6.11 -1.52
C GLU A 329 1.63 -4.63 -1.14
N THR A 330 2.45 -3.76 -1.74
CA THR A 330 2.36 -2.31 -1.55
C THR A 330 1.01 -1.76 -2.05
N LEU A 331 0.51 -2.25 -3.18
CA LEU A 331 -0.80 -1.87 -3.71
C LEU A 331 -1.94 -2.36 -2.80
N PHE A 332 -1.91 -3.64 -2.38
CA PHE A 332 -2.88 -4.21 -1.45
C PHE A 332 -2.89 -3.44 -0.12
N SER A 333 -1.71 -3.12 0.42
CA SER A 333 -1.58 -2.38 1.67
C SER A 333 -2.17 -0.96 1.56
N ARG A 334 -1.89 -0.24 0.46
CA ARG A 334 -2.46 1.10 0.19
C ARG A 334 -3.99 1.08 0.15
N ARG A 335 -4.59 0.04 -0.44
CA ARG A 335 -6.04 -0.06 -0.69
C ARG A 335 -6.83 -0.69 0.47
N HIS A 336 -6.25 -1.65 1.20
CA HIS A 336 -6.97 -2.47 2.19
C HIS A 336 -6.44 -2.37 3.62
N LYS A 337 -5.21 -1.86 3.85
CA LYS A 337 -4.63 -1.70 5.19
C LYS A 337 -4.70 -0.25 5.67
N THR A 338 -4.11 0.67 4.92
CA THR A 338 -4.04 2.09 5.27
C THR A 338 -3.70 2.93 4.04
N ARG A 339 -4.21 4.16 3.99
CA ARG A 339 -4.07 5.07 2.85
C ARG A 339 -2.64 5.65 2.69
N LYS A 340 -1.68 5.21 3.50
CA LYS A 340 -0.31 5.74 3.61
C LYS A 340 0.64 5.28 2.48
N PRO A 341 1.76 6.00 2.25
CA PRO A 341 2.35 6.07 0.90
C PRO A 341 3.43 5.03 0.60
N THR A 342 3.53 4.72 -0.71
CA THR A 342 4.64 4.11 -1.48
C THR A 342 5.31 2.81 -1.00
N VAL A 343 5.03 2.32 0.20
CA VAL A 343 5.64 1.10 0.77
C VAL A 343 4.60 0.37 1.62
N SER A 344 4.54 -0.96 1.51
CA SER A 344 3.67 -1.80 2.36
C SER A 344 3.75 -1.43 3.85
N GLN A 345 2.57 -1.38 4.48
CA GLN A 345 2.35 -1.21 5.91
C GLN A 345 1.79 -2.48 6.56
N LEU A 346 1.88 -3.63 5.89
CA LEU A 346 1.55 -4.93 6.48
C LEU A 346 2.55 -5.27 7.60
N THR A 347 2.09 -5.93 8.66
CA THR A 347 3.00 -6.55 9.64
C THR A 347 3.77 -7.71 8.98
N SER A 348 4.86 -8.16 9.60
CA SER A 348 5.61 -9.34 9.10
C SER A 348 4.75 -10.61 8.98
N LEU A 349 3.70 -10.74 9.79
CA LEU A 349 2.76 -11.87 9.72
C LEU A 349 1.72 -11.67 8.61
N GLU A 350 1.14 -10.48 8.49
CA GLU A 350 0.22 -10.13 7.39
C GLU A 350 0.91 -10.25 6.02
N SER A 351 2.16 -9.79 5.92
CA SER A 351 3.01 -9.93 4.74
C SER A 351 3.33 -11.40 4.42
N LEU A 352 3.64 -12.24 5.42
CA LEU A 352 3.79 -13.68 5.22
C LEU A 352 2.50 -14.32 4.64
N ARG A 353 1.32 -14.05 5.24
CA ARG A 353 0.04 -14.55 4.73
C ARG A 353 -0.20 -14.12 3.28
N PHE A 354 -0.03 -12.82 3.01
CA PHE A 354 -0.20 -12.24 1.68
C PHE A 354 0.73 -12.88 0.64
N ARG A 355 2.05 -12.86 0.87
CA ARG A 355 3.05 -13.42 -0.07
C ARG A 355 2.83 -14.91 -0.29
N ARG A 356 2.58 -15.67 0.78
CA ARG A 356 2.29 -17.11 0.72
C ARG A 356 1.07 -17.40 -0.16
N ALA A 357 -0.01 -16.65 0.02
CA ALA A 357 -1.21 -16.77 -0.80
C ALA A 357 -0.96 -16.37 -2.26
N VAL A 358 -0.23 -15.28 -2.52
CA VAL A 358 0.18 -14.87 -3.88
C VAL A 358 0.97 -15.97 -4.57
N TYR A 359 2.01 -16.55 -3.95
CA TYR A 359 2.81 -17.61 -4.57
C TYR A 359 2.01 -18.91 -4.81
N ARG A 360 1.11 -19.29 -3.89
CA ARG A 360 0.23 -20.46 -4.09
C ARG A 360 -0.80 -20.23 -5.17
N LEU A 361 -1.34 -19.01 -5.28
CA LEU A 361 -2.24 -18.61 -6.36
C LEU A 361 -1.50 -18.57 -7.70
N MET A 362 -0.28 -18.03 -7.76
CA MET A 362 0.58 -18.10 -8.95
C MET A 362 0.75 -19.55 -9.42
N LEU A 363 1.12 -20.47 -8.52
CA LEU A 363 1.26 -21.89 -8.86
C LEU A 363 -0.05 -22.52 -9.34
N TYR A 364 -1.18 -22.19 -8.71
CA TYR A 364 -2.50 -22.63 -9.12
C TYR A 364 -2.83 -22.18 -10.55
N CYS A 365 -2.58 -20.91 -10.87
CA CYS A 365 -2.75 -20.33 -12.20
C CYS A 365 -1.83 -20.97 -13.25
N HIS A 366 -0.58 -21.32 -12.92
CA HIS A 366 0.28 -22.05 -13.88
C HIS A 366 -0.24 -23.46 -14.18
N ILE A 367 -0.68 -24.21 -13.15
CA ILE A 367 -1.12 -25.60 -13.32
C ILE A 367 -2.49 -25.70 -14.02
N HIS A 368 -3.38 -24.72 -13.80
CA HIS A 368 -4.80 -24.80 -14.18
C HIS A 368 -5.29 -23.68 -15.10
N GLY A 369 -4.51 -22.60 -15.28
CA GLY A 369 -4.90 -21.43 -16.08
C GLY A 369 -4.48 -21.49 -17.54
N GLY A 370 -3.84 -22.57 -18.01
CA GLY A 370 -3.55 -22.78 -19.42
C GLY A 370 -4.82 -22.76 -20.28
N VAL A 371 -4.69 -22.28 -21.52
CA VAL A 371 -5.68 -22.54 -22.58
C VAL A 371 -5.31 -23.89 -23.19
N ASP A 372 -6.31 -24.71 -23.50
CA ASP A 372 -6.13 -25.99 -24.19
C ASP A 372 -6.62 -25.82 -25.64
N ASP A 373 -5.68 -25.80 -26.59
CA ASP A 373 -5.97 -25.59 -28.02
C ASP A 373 -6.85 -26.71 -28.63
N ASP A 374 -6.84 -27.90 -28.01
CA ASP A 374 -7.61 -29.07 -28.45
C ASP A 374 -9.02 -29.13 -27.80
N TRP A 375 -9.40 -28.14 -26.96
CA TRP A 375 -10.68 -28.13 -26.23
C TRP A 375 -11.88 -27.81 -27.14
N GLU A 376 -12.32 -28.80 -27.92
CA GLU A 376 -13.50 -28.66 -28.79
C GLU A 376 -14.77 -28.37 -27.95
N ALA A 377 -15.56 -27.38 -28.35
CA ALA A 377 -16.83 -27.05 -27.68
C ALA A 377 -17.88 -28.20 -27.68
N GLU A 378 -17.62 -29.30 -28.39
CA GLU A 378 -18.42 -30.55 -28.31
C GLU A 378 -18.01 -31.45 -27.12
N GLU A 379 -16.81 -31.29 -26.55
CA GLU A 379 -16.38 -31.91 -25.28
C GLU A 379 -16.91 -31.19 -24.02
N SER A 380 -17.65 -30.07 -24.21
CA SER A 380 -18.41 -29.36 -23.18
C SER A 380 -19.62 -30.15 -22.66
N ASP A 381 -19.52 -31.47 -22.54
CA ASP A 381 -20.44 -32.23 -21.72
C ASP A 381 -20.18 -31.96 -20.22
N ARG A 382 -21.19 -32.30 -19.40
CA ARG A 382 -21.15 -31.99 -17.97
C ARG A 382 -20.11 -32.83 -17.22
N GLU A 383 -19.66 -33.95 -17.78
CA GLU A 383 -18.75 -34.88 -17.13
C GLU A 383 -17.32 -34.35 -17.25
N SER A 384 -16.90 -33.88 -18.43
CA SER A 384 -15.59 -33.24 -18.66
C SER A 384 -15.35 -32.01 -17.75
N ILE A 385 -16.36 -31.15 -17.62
CA ILE A 385 -16.31 -29.96 -16.74
C ILE A 385 -16.22 -30.35 -15.27
N GLU A 386 -16.91 -31.42 -14.84
CA GLU A 386 -16.84 -31.89 -13.45
C GLU A 386 -15.49 -32.54 -13.12
N GLU A 387 -14.88 -33.27 -14.06
CA GLU A 387 -13.50 -33.79 -13.94
C GLU A 387 -12.48 -32.65 -13.81
N LEU A 388 -12.61 -31.57 -14.58
CA LEU A 388 -11.78 -30.37 -14.45
C LEU A 388 -11.87 -29.78 -13.03
N TYR A 389 -13.08 -29.59 -12.51
CA TYR A 389 -13.27 -29.11 -11.13
C TYR A 389 -12.78 -30.11 -10.06
N GLU A 390 -12.72 -31.41 -10.35
CA GLU A 390 -12.09 -32.40 -9.47
C GLU A 390 -10.56 -32.24 -9.47
N LYS A 391 -9.92 -32.10 -10.63
CA LYS A 391 -8.47 -31.78 -10.72
C LYS A 391 -8.11 -30.50 -9.95
N HIS A 392 -8.91 -29.44 -10.06
CA HIS A 392 -8.69 -28.17 -9.32
C HIS A 392 -8.83 -28.37 -7.81
N ARG A 393 -9.82 -29.18 -7.39
CA ARG A 393 -10.12 -29.47 -5.99
C ARG A 393 -9.02 -30.30 -5.33
N ASP A 394 -8.52 -31.33 -6.01
CA ASP A 394 -7.47 -32.20 -5.49
C ASP A 394 -6.18 -31.43 -5.22
N PHE A 395 -5.80 -30.50 -6.11
CA PHE A 395 -4.69 -29.59 -5.84
C PHE A 395 -4.98 -28.66 -4.65
N LEU A 396 -6.19 -28.12 -4.51
CA LEU A 396 -6.50 -27.17 -3.44
C LEU A 396 -6.71 -27.83 -2.06
N ASP A 397 -7.12 -29.10 -1.99
CA ASP A 397 -7.37 -29.79 -0.72
C ASP A 397 -6.07 -30.03 0.08
N GLN A 398 -4.90 -29.96 -0.54
CA GLN A 398 -3.59 -30.00 0.14
C GLN A 398 -3.39 -28.84 1.15
N TYR A 399 -4.14 -27.74 1.00
CA TYR A 399 -4.00 -26.53 1.83
C TYR A 399 -5.01 -26.48 2.97
N GLY A 400 -4.64 -25.84 4.09
CA GLY A 400 -5.52 -25.64 5.23
C GLY A 400 -6.69 -24.68 4.93
N THR A 401 -7.70 -24.68 5.78
CA THR A 401 -8.86 -23.78 5.64
C THR A 401 -8.47 -22.30 5.64
N ASP A 402 -7.53 -21.89 6.49
CA ASP A 402 -7.08 -20.50 6.52
C ASP A 402 -6.20 -20.16 5.32
N ASP A 403 -5.34 -21.07 4.87
CA ASP A 403 -4.55 -20.92 3.63
C ASP A 403 -5.46 -20.66 2.41
N LEU A 404 -6.58 -21.38 2.30
CA LEU A 404 -7.55 -21.21 1.21
C LEU A 404 -8.33 -19.88 1.32
N ARG A 405 -8.57 -19.37 2.54
CA ARG A 405 -9.15 -18.03 2.75
C ARG A 405 -8.17 -16.93 2.36
N GLU A 406 -6.89 -17.09 2.67
CA GLU A 406 -5.82 -16.17 2.24
C GLU A 406 -5.71 -16.16 0.71
N MET A 407 -5.75 -17.32 0.06
CA MET A 407 -5.76 -17.43 -1.42
C MET A 407 -6.99 -16.77 -2.04
N GLN A 408 -8.19 -17.01 -1.50
CA GLN A 408 -9.41 -16.33 -1.97
C GLN A 408 -9.31 -14.81 -1.80
N ALA A 409 -8.79 -14.32 -0.67
CA ALA A 409 -8.59 -12.88 -0.47
C ALA A 409 -7.62 -12.27 -1.48
N VAL A 410 -6.52 -12.95 -1.83
CA VAL A 410 -5.64 -12.47 -2.90
C VAL A 410 -6.36 -12.50 -4.26
N ALA A 411 -7.14 -13.54 -4.56
CA ALA A 411 -7.90 -13.63 -5.81
C ALA A 411 -8.94 -12.49 -5.95
N ASP A 412 -9.71 -12.22 -4.90
CA ASP A 412 -10.68 -11.10 -4.87
C ASP A 412 -9.98 -9.75 -5.14
N PHE A 413 -8.77 -9.58 -4.63
CA PHE A 413 -7.95 -8.39 -4.88
C PHE A 413 -7.43 -8.33 -6.33
N ILE A 414 -7.08 -9.46 -6.93
CA ILE A 414 -6.74 -9.55 -8.36
C ILE A 414 -7.93 -9.15 -9.24
N THR A 415 -9.15 -9.59 -8.91
CA THR A 415 -10.39 -9.16 -9.58
C THR A 415 -10.66 -7.66 -9.40
N GLU A 416 -10.42 -7.09 -8.20
CA GLU A 416 -10.58 -5.65 -7.97
C GLU A 416 -9.66 -4.81 -8.87
N ILE A 417 -8.39 -5.19 -9.02
CA ILE A 417 -7.46 -4.48 -9.92
C ILE A 417 -7.81 -4.71 -11.40
N ALA A 418 -8.37 -5.86 -11.77
CA ALA A 418 -8.90 -6.12 -13.12
C ALA A 418 -9.99 -5.11 -13.50
N HIS A 419 -10.96 -4.87 -12.61
CA HIS A 419 -12.01 -3.87 -12.81
C HIS A 419 -11.47 -2.44 -12.86
N CYS A 420 -10.38 -2.12 -12.17
CA CYS A 420 -9.71 -0.83 -12.30
C CYS A 420 -9.15 -0.64 -13.72
N VAL A 421 -8.46 -1.65 -14.28
CA VAL A 421 -7.94 -1.61 -15.67
C VAL A 421 -9.09 -1.53 -16.68
N ARG A 422 -10.15 -2.33 -16.50
CA ARG A 422 -11.31 -2.35 -17.40
C ARG A 422 -12.02 -1.00 -17.54
N ARG A 423 -11.93 -0.12 -16.53
CA ARG A 423 -12.45 1.26 -16.57
C ARG A 423 -11.54 2.23 -17.34
N GLU A 424 -10.24 1.97 -17.35
CA GLU A 424 -9.20 2.80 -17.97
C GLU A 424 -8.90 2.41 -19.43
N VAL A 425 -9.29 1.21 -19.86
CA VAL A 425 -9.19 0.73 -21.23
C VAL A 425 -10.33 1.31 -22.11
N GLU A 426 -10.06 1.62 -23.38
CA GLU A 426 -11.08 2.20 -24.28
C GLU A 426 -12.21 1.21 -24.59
N SER A 427 -13.40 1.71 -24.93
CA SER A 427 -14.59 0.90 -25.33
C SER A 427 -14.45 0.26 -26.72
N GLY A 428 -13.28 -0.28 -27.01
CA GLY A 428 -12.85 -0.85 -28.29
C GLY A 428 -11.63 -1.77 -28.12
N GLU A 429 -10.79 -1.56 -27.10
CA GLU A 429 -9.89 -2.58 -26.55
C GLU A 429 -10.70 -3.54 -25.66
N HIS A 430 -11.55 -4.36 -26.30
CA HIS A 430 -12.22 -5.44 -25.60
C HIS A 430 -11.28 -6.65 -25.56
N VAL A 431 -11.00 -7.15 -24.35
CA VAL A 431 -10.61 -8.56 -24.17
C VAL A 431 -11.71 -9.40 -24.83
N ILE A 432 -11.33 -10.36 -25.69
CA ILE A 432 -12.27 -11.09 -26.56
C ILE A 432 -13.25 -11.96 -25.74
N VAL A 433 -12.84 -12.34 -24.53
CA VAL A 433 -13.61 -13.05 -23.51
C VAL A 433 -14.90 -12.30 -23.09
N SER A 434 -16.01 -13.02 -23.06
CA SER A 434 -17.31 -12.51 -22.57
C SER A 434 -17.23 -11.92 -21.15
N MET A 435 -18.01 -10.86 -20.89
CA MET A 435 -18.09 -10.19 -19.58
C MET A 435 -18.53 -11.12 -18.44
N ASP A 436 -19.23 -12.21 -18.74
CA ASP A 436 -19.66 -13.20 -17.74
C ASP A 436 -18.49 -14.08 -17.23
N PHE A 437 -17.37 -14.16 -17.97
CA PHE A 437 -16.18 -14.95 -17.61
C PHE A 437 -14.92 -14.10 -17.38
N PHE A 438 -14.98 -12.79 -17.63
CA PHE A 438 -13.83 -11.88 -17.57
C PHE A 438 -13.05 -11.96 -16.24
N ASP A 439 -13.75 -11.97 -15.10
CA ASP A 439 -13.10 -11.98 -13.77
C ASP A 439 -12.32 -13.27 -13.50
N ASP A 440 -12.89 -14.41 -13.86
CA ASP A 440 -12.24 -15.71 -13.67
C ASP A 440 -11.13 -15.95 -14.69
N PHE A 441 -11.30 -15.55 -15.96
CA PHE A 441 -10.24 -15.61 -16.98
C PHE A 441 -9.05 -14.74 -16.57
N PHE A 442 -9.29 -13.50 -16.14
CA PHE A 442 -8.23 -12.59 -15.69
C PHE A 442 -7.52 -13.14 -14.44
N LEU A 443 -8.25 -13.80 -13.53
CA LEU A 443 -7.66 -14.52 -12.41
C LEU A 443 -6.81 -15.72 -12.87
N ALA A 444 -7.23 -16.45 -13.90
CA ALA A 444 -6.50 -17.60 -14.45
C ALA A 444 -5.14 -17.21 -15.05
N ARG A 445 -5.02 -16.00 -15.65
CA ARG A 445 -3.72 -15.42 -16.07
C ARG A 445 -2.76 -15.15 -14.89
N GLY A 446 -3.31 -15.03 -13.69
CA GLY A 446 -2.57 -15.03 -12.44
C GLY A 446 -2.01 -13.68 -11.97
N PRO A 447 -1.51 -13.61 -10.72
CA PRO A 447 -1.24 -12.35 -10.01
C PRO A 447 -0.21 -11.42 -10.67
N LEU A 448 0.72 -11.96 -11.46
CA LEU A 448 1.80 -11.17 -12.05
C LEU A 448 1.37 -10.51 -13.37
N ALA A 449 0.65 -11.22 -14.23
CA ALA A 449 0.05 -10.65 -15.44
C ALA A 449 -1.00 -9.58 -15.06
N ALA A 450 -1.82 -9.86 -14.05
CA ALA A 450 -2.76 -8.91 -13.47
C ALA A 450 -2.10 -7.59 -13.00
N LEU A 451 -0.94 -7.68 -12.34
CA LEU A 451 -0.17 -6.51 -11.94
C LEU A 451 0.38 -5.74 -13.14
N GLU A 452 0.86 -6.44 -14.18
CA GLU A 452 1.36 -5.81 -15.39
C GLU A 452 0.25 -5.06 -16.13
N CYS A 453 -0.95 -5.64 -16.23
CA CYS A 453 -2.13 -4.95 -16.75
C CYS A 453 -2.46 -3.68 -15.94
N TYR A 454 -2.37 -3.75 -14.61
CA TYR A 454 -2.62 -2.61 -13.71
C TYR A 454 -1.59 -1.49 -13.87
N ASP A 455 -0.29 -1.81 -13.86
CA ASP A 455 0.78 -0.83 -14.01
C ASP A 455 0.86 -0.26 -15.44
N ALA A 456 0.49 -1.04 -16.47
CA ALA A 456 0.41 -0.60 -17.87
C ALA A 456 -0.90 0.12 -18.24
N ARG A 457 -1.96 -0.01 -17.41
CA ARG A 457 -3.33 0.46 -17.70
C ARG A 457 -3.91 -0.10 -19.01
N SER A 458 -3.57 -1.34 -19.36
CA SER A 458 -3.93 -1.98 -20.62
C SER A 458 -4.04 -3.50 -20.43
N PHE A 459 -4.79 -4.18 -21.30
CA PHE A 459 -4.85 -5.65 -21.34
C PHE A 459 -3.80 -6.30 -22.25
N ALA A 460 -2.91 -5.53 -22.88
CA ALA A 460 -1.84 -6.06 -23.73
C ALA A 460 -1.02 -7.22 -23.11
N PRO A 461 -0.72 -7.27 -21.78
CA PRO A 461 -0.02 -8.41 -21.17
C PRO A 461 -0.77 -9.76 -21.18
N ILE A 462 -2.06 -9.76 -21.52
CA ILE A 462 -2.94 -10.95 -21.58
C ILE A 462 -3.74 -11.03 -22.90
N GLU A 463 -3.34 -10.27 -23.91
CA GLU A 463 -4.08 -10.15 -25.18
C GLU A 463 -3.97 -11.41 -26.04
N GLU A 464 -2.77 -12.01 -26.12
CA GLU A 464 -2.54 -13.28 -26.83
C GLU A 464 -3.37 -14.41 -26.20
N ASP A 465 -3.22 -14.64 -24.90
CA ASP A 465 -4.02 -15.58 -24.10
C ASP A 465 -5.55 -15.41 -24.26
N ALA A 466 -6.02 -14.18 -24.50
CA ALA A 466 -7.44 -13.88 -24.67
C ALA A 466 -7.95 -14.14 -26.09
N ILE A 467 -7.07 -14.16 -27.09
CA ILE A 467 -7.36 -14.62 -28.45
C ILE A 467 -7.46 -16.14 -28.44
N ASP A 468 -6.52 -16.82 -27.78
CA ASP A 468 -6.48 -18.28 -27.72
C ASP A 468 -7.68 -18.86 -26.93
N ALA A 469 -8.19 -18.13 -25.93
CA ALA A 469 -9.35 -18.53 -25.13
C ALA A 469 -10.74 -18.30 -25.77
N ASP A 470 -10.83 -17.79 -27.01
CA ASP A 470 -12.11 -17.53 -27.70
C ASP A 470 -12.87 -18.85 -27.96
N GLY A 471 -14.01 -19.03 -27.27
CA GLY A 471 -14.84 -20.25 -27.33
C GLY A 471 -14.52 -21.33 -26.31
N SER A 472 -13.49 -21.18 -25.46
CA SER A 472 -13.15 -22.10 -24.36
C SER A 472 -13.41 -21.52 -22.96
N GLU A 473 -14.13 -20.38 -22.87
CA GLU A 473 -14.26 -19.58 -21.64
C GLU A 473 -14.91 -20.35 -20.47
N MET A 474 -15.71 -21.38 -20.79
CA MET A 474 -16.36 -22.24 -19.81
C MET A 474 -15.36 -22.98 -18.90
N MET A 475 -14.13 -23.23 -19.36
CA MET A 475 -13.03 -23.80 -18.56
C MET A 475 -12.72 -22.94 -17.33
N PHE A 476 -12.81 -21.62 -17.49
CA PHE A 476 -12.48 -20.66 -16.44
C PHE A 476 -13.68 -20.36 -15.53
N CYS A 477 -14.90 -20.78 -15.86
CA CYS A 477 -16.10 -20.47 -15.09
C CYS A 477 -15.91 -20.77 -13.58
N ALA A 478 -16.03 -19.76 -12.72
CA ALA A 478 -15.83 -19.86 -11.27
C ALA A 478 -14.48 -20.51 -10.85
N PHE A 479 -13.42 -20.25 -11.63
CA PHE A 479 -12.08 -20.87 -11.64
C PHE A 479 -11.59 -21.32 -10.26
N LEU A 480 -11.44 -20.37 -9.33
CA LEU A 480 -11.03 -20.62 -7.95
C LEU A 480 -12.23 -20.74 -6.99
N SER A 481 -13.26 -19.92 -7.19
CA SER A 481 -14.34 -19.74 -6.22
C SER A 481 -15.18 -21.02 -6.04
N GLN A 482 -15.42 -21.78 -7.11
CA GLN A 482 -16.19 -23.03 -7.03
C GLN A 482 -15.43 -24.17 -6.30
N PRO A 483 -14.19 -24.55 -6.68
CA PRO A 483 -13.48 -25.62 -5.98
C PRO A 483 -13.21 -25.25 -4.51
N VAL A 484 -12.86 -24.00 -4.18
CA VAL A 484 -12.72 -23.55 -2.79
C VAL A 484 -14.06 -23.68 -2.03
N ALA A 485 -15.18 -23.20 -2.59
CA ALA A 485 -16.49 -23.32 -1.94
C ALA A 485 -16.91 -24.79 -1.69
N ARG A 486 -16.59 -25.71 -2.62
CA ARG A 486 -16.82 -27.15 -2.46
C ARG A 486 -15.99 -27.74 -1.31
N ILE A 487 -14.70 -27.41 -1.22
CA ILE A 487 -13.79 -27.84 -0.13
C ILE A 487 -14.27 -27.29 1.21
N MET A 488 -14.59 -26.00 1.29
CA MET A 488 -15.07 -25.36 2.53
C MET A 488 -16.38 -25.98 3.01
N SER A 489 -17.30 -26.28 2.10
CA SER A 489 -18.55 -26.97 2.40
C SER A 489 -18.32 -28.38 2.94
N ALA A 490 -17.41 -29.15 2.33
CA ALA A 490 -17.04 -30.49 2.81
C ALA A 490 -16.40 -30.45 4.21
N ARG A 491 -15.54 -29.45 4.46
CA ARG A 491 -14.90 -29.19 5.75
C ARG A 491 -15.84 -28.55 6.80
N LYS A 492 -17.06 -28.16 6.40
CA LYS A 492 -18.04 -27.39 7.22
C LYS A 492 -17.45 -26.08 7.76
N ALA A 493 -16.52 -25.49 7.02
CA ALA A 493 -15.90 -24.22 7.36
C ALA A 493 -16.79 -23.06 6.89
N ASP A 494 -16.75 -21.95 7.63
CA ASP A 494 -17.37 -20.71 7.17
C ASP A 494 -16.60 -20.13 5.98
N TYR A 495 -17.30 -19.95 4.86
CA TYR A 495 -16.81 -19.32 3.64
C TYR A 495 -16.97 -17.79 3.67
N ARG A 496 -17.80 -17.23 4.57
CA ARG A 496 -18.18 -15.82 4.59
C ARG A 496 -17.86 -15.10 5.91
N SER A 497 -16.58 -14.84 6.16
CA SER A 497 -16.18 -13.89 7.20
C SER A 497 -15.00 -13.02 6.76
N ASN A 498 -15.33 -11.86 6.16
CA ASN A 498 -14.41 -10.75 5.86
C ASN A 498 -13.10 -11.17 5.19
N HIS A 499 -13.13 -11.48 3.89
CA HIS A 499 -11.96 -11.90 3.10
C HIS A 499 -10.64 -11.16 3.39
N TRP A 500 -10.62 -9.82 3.43
CA TRP A 500 -9.41 -9.06 3.81
C TRP A 500 -8.83 -9.43 5.18
N ARG A 501 -9.65 -9.82 6.16
CA ARG A 501 -9.21 -10.27 7.50
C ARG A 501 -8.58 -11.67 7.52
N ALA A 502 -8.63 -12.43 6.41
CA ALA A 502 -7.78 -13.60 6.25
C ALA A 502 -6.30 -13.19 6.18
N ILE A 503 -6.00 -12.05 5.56
CA ILE A 503 -4.65 -11.47 5.51
C ILE A 503 -4.41 -10.56 6.71
N LEU A 504 -5.33 -9.64 7.00
CA LEU A 504 -5.15 -8.49 7.89
C LEU A 504 -5.63 -8.73 9.33
N ASP A 505 -4.73 -8.53 10.30
CA ASP A 505 -5.06 -8.57 11.74
C ASP A 505 -5.82 -7.31 12.19
N SER A 506 -5.61 -6.18 11.49
CA SER A 506 -6.24 -4.88 11.81
C SER A 506 -6.23 -3.93 10.61
N ILE A 507 -7.21 -3.01 10.56
CA ILE A 507 -7.31 -1.98 9.53
C ILE A 507 -7.39 -0.61 10.25
N PRO A 508 -6.26 0.10 10.43
CA PRO A 508 -6.23 1.36 11.19
C PRO A 508 -7.19 2.45 10.68
N ASP A 509 -7.40 2.50 9.36
CA ASP A 509 -8.25 3.48 8.72
C ASP A 509 -9.73 3.03 8.58
N GLU A 510 -10.16 1.87 9.11
CA GLU A 510 -11.51 1.29 8.92
C GLU A 510 -12.66 2.25 9.26
N HIS A 511 -12.44 3.16 10.22
CA HIS A 511 -13.43 4.13 10.70
C HIS A 511 -13.11 5.59 10.31
N ALA A 512 -12.21 5.81 9.35
CA ALA A 512 -11.86 7.16 8.91
C ALA A 512 -13.07 7.87 8.27
N THR A 513 -13.17 9.18 8.52
CA THR A 513 -14.28 10.03 8.08
C THR A 513 -13.86 10.98 6.97
N CYS A 514 -14.80 11.30 6.09
CA CYS A 514 -14.61 12.33 5.06
C CYS A 514 -14.52 13.73 5.71
N ASP A 515 -13.49 14.51 5.39
CA ASP A 515 -13.29 15.87 5.91
C ASP A 515 -14.43 16.82 5.56
N ARG A 516 -15.21 16.51 4.51
CA ARG A 516 -16.30 17.37 4.04
C ARG A 516 -17.69 17.00 4.56
N CYS A 517 -18.09 15.73 4.49
CA CYS A 517 -19.42 15.29 4.93
C CYS A 517 -19.42 14.63 6.32
N HIS A 518 -18.25 14.34 6.88
CA HIS A 518 -18.04 13.68 8.17
C HIS A 518 -18.63 12.26 8.30
N GLU A 519 -19.15 11.69 7.23
CA GLU A 519 -19.51 10.27 7.16
C GLU A 519 -18.26 9.39 7.27
N VAL A 520 -18.40 8.26 7.95
CA VAL A 520 -17.40 7.18 7.95
C VAL A 520 -17.38 6.55 6.55
N LYS A 521 -16.18 6.48 5.95
CA LYS A 521 -15.91 5.89 4.63
C LYS A 521 -14.71 4.94 4.65
N GLY A 522 -13.97 4.92 5.76
CA GLY A 522 -12.84 4.04 5.94
C GLY A 522 -11.73 4.32 4.93
N LEU A 523 -11.46 3.33 4.07
CA LEU A 523 -10.43 3.39 3.05
C LEU A 523 -10.89 4.09 1.75
N GLU A 524 -12.20 4.30 1.55
CA GLU A 524 -12.79 5.02 0.40
C GLU A 524 -12.63 6.56 0.52
N LEU A 525 -11.43 7.00 0.90
CA LEU A 525 -11.06 8.40 1.09
C LEU A 525 -9.82 8.75 0.29
N TYR A 526 -9.89 9.87 -0.41
CA TYR A 526 -8.89 10.27 -1.39
C TYR A 526 -8.27 11.61 -1.02
N ASP A 527 -6.94 11.64 -1.04
CA ASP A 527 -6.08 12.81 -0.81
C ASP A 527 -4.83 12.72 -1.71
N GLU A 528 -3.95 13.71 -1.61
CA GLU A 528 -2.74 13.80 -2.43
C GLU A 528 -1.79 12.60 -2.40
N THR A 529 -1.96 11.64 -1.49
CA THR A 529 -1.15 10.41 -1.46
C THR A 529 -1.72 9.26 -2.27
N ASN A 530 -2.99 9.32 -2.69
CA ASN A 530 -3.68 8.24 -3.41
C ASN A 530 -4.61 8.70 -4.56
N TYR A 531 -4.52 9.95 -5.04
CA TYR A 531 -5.29 10.41 -6.21
C TYR A 531 -5.07 9.58 -7.48
N ASP A 532 -3.94 8.87 -7.62
CA ASP A 532 -3.75 7.93 -8.72
C ASP A 532 -4.71 6.73 -8.68
N ASP A 533 -5.28 6.35 -7.52
CA ASP A 533 -6.30 5.28 -7.46
C ASP A 533 -7.63 5.67 -8.13
N LEU A 534 -7.85 6.96 -8.43
CA LEU A 534 -9.11 7.48 -8.97
C LEU A 534 -9.46 6.95 -10.37
N PHE A 535 -8.50 6.42 -11.14
CA PHE A 535 -8.83 5.79 -12.43
C PHE A 535 -9.74 4.56 -12.28
N GLY A 536 -9.65 3.86 -11.15
CA GLY A 536 -10.55 2.74 -10.83
C GLY A 536 -11.90 3.15 -10.23
N VAL A 537 -12.14 4.45 -10.00
CA VAL A 537 -13.29 4.92 -9.22
C VAL A 537 -14.40 5.45 -10.12
N GLU A 538 -15.60 4.90 -9.94
CA GLU A 538 -16.79 5.24 -10.72
C GLU A 538 -17.16 6.73 -10.63
N GLY A 539 -17.29 7.37 -11.80
CA GLY A 539 -17.58 8.79 -11.97
C GLY A 539 -16.40 9.71 -11.66
N LEU A 540 -15.21 9.16 -11.43
CA LEU A 540 -13.97 9.89 -11.19
C LEU A 540 -12.80 9.45 -12.09
N ASN A 541 -12.94 8.38 -12.86
CA ASN A 541 -12.05 8.08 -13.99
C ASN A 541 -12.00 9.28 -14.96
N HIS A 542 -10.84 9.56 -15.55
CA HIS A 542 -10.64 10.74 -16.41
C HIS A 542 -11.62 10.81 -17.59
N ARG A 543 -12.02 9.68 -18.19
CA ARG A 543 -13.05 9.63 -19.26
C ARG A 543 -14.46 9.94 -18.74
N GLU A 544 -14.71 9.70 -17.46
CA GLU A 544 -15.98 10.00 -16.78
C GLU A 544 -16.01 11.43 -16.23
N LEU A 545 -14.86 12.07 -15.94
CA LEU A 545 -14.78 13.47 -15.46
C LEU A 545 -15.52 14.49 -16.35
N PRO A 546 -15.52 14.40 -17.70
CA PRO A 546 -16.39 15.20 -18.56
C PRO A 546 -17.88 15.17 -18.18
N SER A 547 -18.39 14.08 -17.60
CA SER A 547 -19.80 13.99 -17.17
C SER A 547 -20.13 14.91 -15.97
N LEU A 548 -19.13 15.32 -15.19
CA LEU A 548 -19.28 16.21 -14.03
C LEU A 548 -19.47 17.69 -14.43
N PHE A 549 -19.28 18.04 -15.71
CA PHE A 549 -19.64 19.36 -16.22
C PHE A 549 -21.15 19.60 -16.12
N LYS A 550 -21.53 20.73 -15.51
CA LYS A 550 -22.94 21.07 -15.26
C LYS A 550 -23.78 21.14 -16.54
N GLY A 551 -25.02 20.65 -16.44
CA GLY A 551 -26.05 20.79 -17.47
C GLY A 551 -25.69 20.11 -18.80
N HIS A 552 -25.49 20.92 -19.84
CA HIS A 552 -25.21 20.45 -21.19
C HIS A 552 -23.80 20.82 -21.70
N LEU A 553 -22.92 21.32 -20.82
CA LEU A 553 -21.57 21.79 -21.18
C LEU A 553 -20.68 20.70 -21.81
N SER A 554 -20.73 19.46 -21.31
CA SER A 554 -20.00 18.32 -21.90
C SER A 554 -20.45 17.97 -23.33
N ARG A 555 -21.65 18.41 -23.71
CA ARG A 555 -22.24 18.25 -25.04
C ARG A 555 -22.26 19.56 -25.85
N HIS A 556 -21.53 20.59 -25.41
CA HIS A 556 -21.45 21.88 -26.10
C HIS A 556 -20.85 21.73 -27.50
N TYR A 557 -21.49 22.33 -28.51
CA TYR A 557 -21.25 22.03 -29.93
C TYR A 557 -19.77 22.16 -30.34
N THR A 558 -19.09 23.20 -29.87
CA THR A 558 -17.68 23.48 -30.19
C THR A 558 -16.69 22.92 -29.17
N GLU A 559 -17.08 22.81 -27.90
CA GLU A 559 -16.13 22.56 -26.79
C GLU A 559 -16.02 21.06 -26.46
N ARG A 560 -17.03 20.25 -26.78
CA ARG A 560 -17.04 18.80 -26.49
C ARG A 560 -15.78 18.06 -26.98
N PHE A 561 -15.22 18.48 -28.11
CA PHE A 561 -14.04 17.86 -28.70
C PHE A 561 -12.76 18.29 -27.98
N GLU A 562 -12.66 19.55 -27.55
CA GLU A 562 -11.53 20.05 -26.75
C GLU A 562 -11.56 19.48 -25.32
N ILE A 563 -12.76 19.34 -24.74
CA ILE A 563 -12.97 18.69 -23.45
C ILE A 563 -12.53 17.24 -23.52
N GLY A 564 -13.04 16.45 -24.47
CA GLY A 564 -12.60 15.06 -24.69
C GLY A 564 -11.09 14.96 -24.88
N ALA A 565 -10.55 15.71 -25.85
CA ALA A 565 -9.10 15.72 -26.13
C ALA A 565 -8.23 16.20 -24.96
N TYR A 566 -8.77 16.89 -23.95
CA TYR A 566 -8.02 17.21 -22.73
C TYR A 566 -7.98 16.05 -21.74
N PHE A 567 -9.10 15.37 -21.52
CA PHE A 567 -9.16 14.25 -20.57
C PHE A 567 -8.57 12.96 -21.16
N ASP A 568 -8.92 12.63 -22.41
CA ASP A 568 -8.46 11.44 -23.13
C ASP A 568 -7.03 11.60 -23.71
N GLY A 569 -6.53 12.84 -23.87
CA GLY A 569 -5.34 13.15 -24.68
C GLY A 569 -3.97 12.79 -24.09
N THR A 570 -3.92 12.04 -22.99
CA THR A 570 -2.67 11.63 -22.33
C THR A 570 -2.73 10.16 -21.90
N ALA A 571 -1.68 9.39 -22.22
CA ALA A 571 -1.56 7.98 -21.80
C ALA A 571 -1.67 7.76 -20.28
N PHE A 572 -1.36 8.79 -19.48
CA PHE A 572 -1.59 8.82 -18.04
C PHE A 572 -2.15 10.18 -17.64
N PHE A 573 -3.41 10.25 -17.21
CA PHE A 573 -4.02 11.48 -16.70
C PHE A 573 -3.47 11.83 -15.30
N ASP A 574 -2.97 13.06 -15.13
CA ASP A 574 -2.42 13.57 -13.86
C ASP A 574 -3.55 14.11 -12.96
N TYR A 575 -4.15 13.20 -12.20
CA TYR A 575 -5.17 13.52 -11.19
C TYR A 575 -4.65 14.50 -10.13
N GLY A 576 -3.37 14.43 -9.77
CA GLY A 576 -2.75 15.30 -8.77
C GLY A 576 -2.72 16.76 -9.21
N ALA A 577 -2.24 17.04 -10.42
CA ALA A 577 -2.25 18.38 -11.00
C ALA A 577 -3.67 18.88 -11.25
N PHE A 578 -4.58 18.03 -11.75
CA PHE A 578 -5.97 18.38 -11.98
C PHE A 578 -6.69 18.77 -10.68
N LEU A 579 -6.68 17.91 -9.66
CA LEU A 579 -7.37 18.17 -8.39
C LEU A 579 -6.75 19.34 -7.63
N LYS A 580 -5.43 19.52 -7.68
CA LYS A 580 -4.77 20.73 -7.15
C LYS A 580 -5.29 22.02 -7.80
N ALA A 581 -5.52 22.01 -9.12
CA ALA A 581 -6.04 23.16 -9.84
C ALA A 581 -7.54 23.41 -9.57
N ILE A 582 -8.34 22.35 -9.39
CA ILE A 582 -9.75 22.43 -9.00
C ILE A 582 -9.90 22.94 -7.55
N LEU A 583 -9.16 22.37 -6.60
CA LEU A 583 -9.22 22.71 -5.18
C LEU A 583 -8.67 24.10 -4.89
N ALA A 584 -7.85 24.69 -5.76
CA ALA A 584 -7.43 26.09 -5.63
C ALA A 584 -8.63 27.07 -5.55
N TYR A 585 -9.74 26.79 -6.24
CA TYR A 585 -10.97 27.60 -6.18
C TYR A 585 -11.74 27.49 -4.86
N SER A 586 -11.42 26.50 -4.01
CA SER A 586 -11.97 26.37 -2.66
C SER A 586 -11.26 27.26 -1.63
N THR A 587 -10.11 27.84 -1.98
CA THR A 587 -9.43 28.78 -1.08
C THR A 587 -10.13 30.15 -1.16
N PRO A 588 -10.65 30.69 -0.03
CA PRO A 588 -11.24 32.02 -0.05
C PRO A 588 -10.15 33.05 -0.35
N VAL A 589 -10.38 33.88 -1.37
CA VAL A 589 -9.51 35.01 -1.67
C VAL A 589 -9.56 35.96 -0.47
N VAL A 590 -8.52 35.92 0.36
CA VAL A 590 -8.33 36.92 1.41
C VAL A 590 -8.15 38.25 0.70
N ALA A 591 -9.17 39.11 0.78
CA ALA A 591 -9.09 40.47 0.29
C ALA A 591 -7.96 41.18 1.06
N SER A 592 -6.81 41.32 0.41
CA SER A 592 -5.65 41.97 1.00
C SER A 592 -5.98 43.43 1.27
N ALA A 593 -6.04 43.80 2.55
CA ALA A 593 -6.26 45.17 2.98
C ALA A 593 -5.03 46.03 2.66
N SER A 594 -4.96 46.54 1.43
CA SER A 594 -3.89 47.42 0.94
C SER A 594 -4.44 48.54 0.06
N ASP A 595 -5.49 49.21 0.52
CA ASP A 595 -6.05 50.41 -0.13
C ASP A 595 -6.52 51.45 0.91
N ALA A 596 -5.62 51.78 1.86
CA ALA A 596 -5.89 52.76 2.91
C ALA A 596 -4.62 53.41 3.54
N SER A 597 -3.72 53.99 2.75
CA SER A 597 -2.81 55.05 3.26
C SER A 597 -2.05 55.79 2.15
N ALA A 598 -2.55 56.95 1.76
CA ALA A 598 -1.69 58.01 1.22
C ALA A 598 -1.27 58.95 2.37
N PRO A 599 0.01 59.34 2.42
CA PRO A 599 0.37 60.69 2.87
C PRO A 599 1.18 61.43 1.81
N ALA A 600 1.17 62.76 1.90
CA ALA A 600 1.70 63.63 0.85
C ALA A 600 3.12 64.18 1.15
N ASP A 601 3.84 64.38 0.04
CA ASP A 601 4.72 65.53 -0.27
C ASP A 601 6.25 65.50 0.04
N ALA A 602 6.99 66.20 -0.85
CA ALA A 602 8.37 66.73 -0.78
C ALA A 602 9.55 65.75 -0.54
N SER A 603 10.53 65.55 -1.44
CA SER A 603 11.12 66.49 -2.41
C SER A 603 12.34 65.94 -3.21
N THR A 604 12.74 66.68 -4.25
CA THR A 604 14.08 66.76 -4.91
C THR A 604 14.56 65.73 -5.98
N ARG A 605 14.71 66.30 -7.21
CA ARG A 605 15.82 66.19 -8.19
C ARG A 605 15.86 65.05 -9.25
N SER A 606 15.39 65.43 -10.44
CA SER A 606 15.83 65.03 -11.80
C SER A 606 17.28 65.52 -12.12
N PRO A 607 17.90 65.36 -13.34
CA PRO A 607 17.38 64.92 -14.66
C PRO A 607 18.34 63.92 -15.40
N ALA A 608 18.33 63.60 -16.72
CA ALA A 608 17.60 64.05 -17.93
C ALA A 608 17.66 63.00 -19.08
N ALA A 609 16.79 63.18 -20.11
CA ALA A 609 16.84 62.75 -21.54
C ALA A 609 15.51 62.06 -21.97
N ALA A 610 14.57 62.67 -22.72
CA ALA A 610 14.59 63.16 -24.12
C ALA A 610 14.82 62.02 -25.16
N ALA A 611 14.04 61.80 -26.23
CA ALA A 611 12.75 62.34 -26.76
C ALA A 611 12.20 61.32 -27.82
N ALA A 612 11.15 61.49 -28.66
CA ALA A 612 10.28 62.62 -29.00
C ALA A 612 8.92 62.21 -29.64
N THR A 613 7.84 62.95 -29.33
CA THR A 613 6.71 63.42 -30.18
C THR A 613 6.21 62.67 -31.44
N ALA A 614 4.91 62.31 -31.46
CA ALA A 614 3.83 62.73 -32.40
C ALA A 614 2.60 61.79 -32.21
N SER A 615 1.39 62.21 -31.81
CA SER A 615 0.49 63.28 -32.25
C SER A 615 -0.20 63.06 -33.61
N SER A 616 -1.39 62.46 -33.61
CA SER A 616 -2.54 63.00 -34.36
C SER A 616 -3.88 62.52 -33.79
N SER A 617 -4.92 63.31 -34.02
CA SER A 617 -6.27 63.19 -33.43
C SER A 617 -7.33 63.32 -34.53
N VAL A 618 -8.41 62.52 -34.48
CA VAL A 618 -9.73 62.91 -35.01
C VAL A 618 -10.82 62.34 -34.09
N ALA A 619 -11.94 63.07 -33.94
CA ALA A 619 -13.01 62.79 -32.99
C ALA A 619 -14.26 62.14 -33.61
N ALA A 620 -15.03 61.47 -32.75
CA ALA A 620 -16.48 61.32 -32.69
C ALA A 620 -17.34 61.32 -33.98
N THR A 621 -18.24 60.32 -34.11
CA THR A 621 -19.71 60.56 -34.08
C THR A 621 -20.54 59.27 -34.08
N ALA A 622 -21.82 59.42 -33.69
CA ALA A 622 -22.99 58.58 -34.02
C ALA A 622 -23.17 57.19 -33.36
N ALA A 623 -24.21 57.12 -32.51
CA ALA A 623 -25.07 55.93 -32.40
C ALA A 623 -26.13 55.94 -33.52
N PRO A 624 -26.63 54.76 -33.92
CA PRO A 624 -28.09 54.54 -33.87
C PRO A 624 -28.40 53.10 -33.37
N GLN A 625 -29.31 52.90 -32.42
CA GLN A 625 -30.78 52.76 -32.53
C GLN A 625 -31.21 51.33 -32.18
N SER A 626 -32.29 51.24 -31.41
CA SER A 626 -33.06 50.02 -31.15
C SER A 626 -33.77 49.52 -32.41
N MET A 627 -33.89 48.20 -32.59
CA MET A 627 -34.87 47.58 -33.49
C MET A 627 -35.73 46.56 -32.75
N SER A 628 -36.88 46.24 -33.36
CA SER A 628 -38.14 45.95 -32.69
C SER A 628 -38.57 44.47 -32.72
N LEU A 629 -39.72 44.22 -32.10
CA LEU A 629 -40.23 42.94 -31.61
C LEU A 629 -40.94 42.07 -32.69
N GLU A 630 -40.57 42.21 -33.97
CA GLU A 630 -41.40 41.76 -35.12
C GLU A 630 -40.65 40.88 -36.16
N GLU A 631 -39.56 40.24 -35.76
CA GLU A 631 -38.92 39.11 -36.47
C GLU A 631 -38.55 38.08 -35.38
N TRP A 632 -39.06 36.84 -35.30
CA TRP A 632 -39.73 35.98 -36.28
C TRP A 632 -40.92 35.25 -35.65
N ALA A 633 -42.07 35.23 -36.32
CA ALA A 633 -43.18 34.34 -36.00
C ALA A 633 -43.73 33.72 -37.29
N GLU A 634 -43.64 32.38 -37.42
CA GLU A 634 -44.55 31.53 -38.19
C GLU A 634 -44.13 30.05 -38.06
N ALA A 635 -44.87 29.29 -37.25
CA ALA A 635 -45.09 27.83 -37.31
C ALA A 635 -45.93 27.37 -36.10
N ILE A 636 -47.22 27.71 -36.13
CA ILE A 636 -48.34 27.00 -35.47
C ILE A 636 -49.07 26.35 -36.69
N ASP A 637 -49.61 25.13 -36.69
CA ASP A 637 -50.35 24.35 -35.71
C ASP A 637 -50.08 22.83 -35.88
N ASP A 638 -50.40 22.01 -34.87
CA ASP A 638 -51.41 20.94 -35.03
C ASP A 638 -51.75 20.22 -33.70
N ASP A 639 -53.00 20.46 -33.31
CA ASP A 639 -53.99 19.57 -32.66
C ASP A 639 -53.98 19.21 -31.15
N GLU A 640 -55.20 19.10 -30.64
CA GLU A 640 -55.59 18.96 -29.23
C GLU A 640 -55.70 17.49 -28.75
N SER A 641 -55.62 17.26 -27.44
CA SER A 641 -56.69 16.58 -26.67
C SER A 641 -56.33 16.34 -25.20
N GLY A 642 -57.35 16.35 -24.32
CA GLY A 642 -57.25 15.83 -22.94
C GLY A 642 -57.54 16.87 -21.85
N ALA A 643 -58.76 16.86 -21.29
CA ALA A 643 -59.25 17.84 -20.32
C ALA A 643 -59.21 17.34 -18.85
N SER A 644 -59.56 18.25 -17.93
CA SER A 644 -59.97 18.01 -16.52
C SER A 644 -58.84 17.63 -15.53
N GLU A 645 -58.88 17.96 -14.23
CA GLU A 645 -59.80 18.80 -13.45
C GLU A 645 -59.11 19.37 -12.18
N ALA A 646 -59.84 20.15 -11.35
CA ALA A 646 -59.27 21.00 -10.31
C ALA A 646 -59.36 20.47 -8.86
N SER A 647 -58.43 20.90 -7.99
CA SER A 647 -58.65 21.31 -6.58
C SER A 647 -57.32 21.84 -6.01
N SER A 648 -57.18 23.02 -5.39
CA SER A 648 -57.92 23.71 -4.32
C SER A 648 -57.76 23.06 -2.94
N GLY A 649 -57.01 23.73 -2.04
CA GLY A 649 -56.73 23.26 -0.68
C GLY A 649 -55.87 24.29 0.09
N SER A 650 -56.51 25.14 0.88
CA SER A 650 -55.89 26.33 1.49
C SER A 650 -55.58 26.19 2.98
N ALA A 651 -54.41 26.72 3.39
CA ALA A 651 -54.14 27.50 4.60
C ALA A 651 -54.55 27.01 6.02
N SER A 652 -53.55 26.91 6.90
CA SER A 652 -53.49 27.50 8.28
C SER A 652 -52.20 27.00 9.00
N GLY A 653 -51.55 27.71 9.91
CA GLY A 653 -51.79 29.06 10.44
C GLY A 653 -51.76 29.10 11.99
N ALA A 654 -50.60 29.31 12.62
CA ALA A 654 -50.50 29.53 14.07
C ALA A 654 -49.29 30.41 14.45
N PHE A 655 -49.51 31.40 15.33
CA PHE A 655 -48.51 32.31 15.91
C PHE A 655 -48.19 31.93 17.36
N ALA A 656 -46.94 32.13 17.78
CA ALA A 656 -46.60 32.48 19.16
C ALA A 656 -45.23 33.19 19.20
N SER A 657 -45.07 34.16 20.12
CA SER A 657 -43.90 35.04 20.19
C SER A 657 -43.31 35.05 21.61
N SER A 658 -41.98 35.15 21.76
CA SER A 658 -41.31 35.97 22.78
C SER A 658 -39.79 35.94 22.63
N SER A 659 -39.12 36.88 23.28
CA SER A 659 -37.79 37.40 22.92
C SER A 659 -36.74 37.23 24.02
N ALA A 660 -35.47 37.06 23.62
CA ALA A 660 -34.32 37.47 24.43
C ALA A 660 -33.18 37.97 23.51
N SER A 661 -32.57 39.10 23.87
CA SER A 661 -31.65 39.85 23.00
C SER A 661 -30.18 39.54 23.27
N ALA A 662 -29.39 39.33 22.22
CA ALA A 662 -27.93 39.43 22.25
C ALA A 662 -27.44 40.18 21.00
N GLN A 663 -26.32 40.90 21.11
CA GLN A 663 -25.87 41.88 20.11
C GLN A 663 -25.42 41.23 18.79
N PRO A 664 -25.54 41.93 17.64
CA PRO A 664 -25.08 41.38 16.36
C PRO A 664 -23.55 41.32 16.33
N ALA A 665 -23.02 40.10 16.25
CA ALA A 665 -21.67 39.89 15.74
C ALA A 665 -21.63 40.35 14.27
N LEU A 666 -20.50 40.94 13.85
CA LEU A 666 -20.26 41.29 12.45
C LEU A 666 -20.44 40.04 11.57
N PRO A 667 -21.18 40.11 10.45
CA PRO A 667 -21.35 38.97 9.58
C PRO A 667 -20.01 38.63 8.90
N SER A 668 -19.36 37.57 9.35
CA SER A 668 -18.40 36.86 8.52
C SER A 668 -19.12 36.43 7.24
N SER A 669 -18.56 36.74 6.08
CA SER A 669 -19.10 36.27 4.79
C SER A 669 -19.43 34.78 4.89
N PRO A 670 -20.63 34.34 4.45
CA PRO A 670 -20.94 32.92 4.44
C PRO A 670 -19.90 32.22 3.57
N ARG A 671 -19.12 31.34 4.18
CA ARG A 671 -18.22 30.44 3.45
C ARG A 671 -19.07 29.61 2.51
N GLY A 672 -18.63 29.49 1.26
CA GLY A 672 -19.24 28.59 0.29
C GLY A 672 -19.21 27.15 0.81
N PRO A 673 -20.10 26.26 0.30
CA PRO A 673 -20.19 24.89 0.76
C PRO A 673 -18.95 24.04 0.46
N TRP A 674 -17.92 24.58 -0.18
CA TRP A 674 -16.66 23.88 -0.47
C TRP A 674 -15.43 24.60 0.09
N ASP A 675 -15.60 25.73 0.79
CA ASP A 675 -14.48 26.60 1.19
C ASP A 675 -13.53 25.94 2.19
N GLY A 676 -12.23 26.12 2.00
CA GLY A 676 -11.19 25.69 2.92
C GLY A 676 -10.72 24.23 2.75
N LEU A 677 -11.15 23.56 1.68
CA LEU A 677 -10.59 22.27 1.28
C LEU A 677 -9.18 22.44 0.69
N SER A 678 -8.41 21.37 0.64
CA SER A 678 -7.04 21.32 0.11
C SER A 678 -6.71 19.94 -0.45
N THR A 679 -5.56 19.80 -1.10
CA THR A 679 -5.09 18.49 -1.61
C THR A 679 -4.78 17.49 -0.50
N SER A 680 -4.53 17.95 0.73
CA SER A 680 -4.38 17.09 1.91
C SER A 680 -5.71 16.79 2.63
N SER A 681 -6.85 17.22 2.10
CA SER A 681 -8.17 16.91 2.67
C SER A 681 -8.62 15.53 2.21
N ALA A 682 -8.95 14.64 3.16
CA ALA A 682 -9.41 13.28 2.89
C ALA A 682 -10.89 13.30 2.48
N LEU A 683 -11.16 13.19 1.18
CA LEU A 683 -12.50 13.33 0.60
C LEU A 683 -13.03 12.00 0.06
N CYS A 684 -14.30 11.70 0.31
CA CYS A 684 -14.97 10.57 -0.33
C CYS A 684 -15.29 10.88 -1.80
N ALA A 685 -15.53 9.83 -2.60
CA ALA A 685 -15.82 9.97 -4.03
C ALA A 685 -16.96 10.97 -4.32
N GLU A 686 -18.05 10.93 -3.56
CA GLU A 686 -19.19 11.86 -3.74
C GLU A 686 -18.85 13.32 -3.41
N CYS A 687 -18.00 13.56 -2.40
CA CYS A 687 -17.50 14.90 -2.11
C CYS A 687 -16.51 15.40 -3.17
N LEU A 688 -15.69 14.51 -3.74
CA LEU A 688 -14.83 14.83 -4.89
C LEU A 688 -15.67 15.20 -6.12
N LYS A 689 -16.65 14.36 -6.51
CA LYS A 689 -17.58 14.66 -7.62
C LYS A 689 -18.25 16.02 -7.43
N GLY A 690 -18.71 16.31 -6.21
CA GLY A 690 -19.35 17.59 -5.86
C GLY A 690 -18.44 18.81 -5.99
N VAL A 691 -17.21 18.76 -5.45
CA VAL A 691 -16.27 19.89 -5.54
C VAL A 691 -15.73 20.09 -6.96
N ILE A 692 -15.48 19.00 -7.70
CA ILE A 692 -15.13 19.05 -9.12
C ILE A 692 -16.28 19.69 -9.89
N SER A 693 -17.51 19.19 -9.78
CA SER A 693 -18.65 19.73 -10.53
C SER A 693 -18.93 21.22 -10.19
N GLU A 694 -18.70 21.69 -8.96
CA GLU A 694 -18.87 23.11 -8.65
C GLU A 694 -17.91 24.00 -9.45
N PHE A 695 -16.61 23.66 -9.47
CA PHE A 695 -15.55 24.52 -9.98
C PHE A 695 -15.10 24.22 -11.43
N LEU A 696 -15.34 23.02 -11.94
CA LEU A 696 -14.92 22.56 -13.28
C LEU A 696 -15.30 23.52 -14.42
N PRO A 697 -16.53 24.10 -14.49
CA PRO A 697 -16.87 25.07 -15.52
C PRO A 697 -16.03 26.36 -15.47
N ARG A 698 -15.65 26.82 -14.27
CA ARG A 698 -14.81 28.02 -14.11
C ARG A 698 -13.36 27.72 -14.42
N TRP A 699 -12.84 26.59 -13.91
CA TRP A 699 -11.49 26.13 -14.19
C TRP A 699 -11.26 25.95 -15.70
N TRP A 700 -12.25 25.44 -16.45
CA TRP A 700 -12.17 25.32 -17.91
C TRP A 700 -12.01 26.69 -18.60
N LEU A 701 -12.86 27.67 -18.25
CA LEU A 701 -12.72 29.03 -18.80
C LEU A 701 -11.37 29.68 -18.44
N ASP A 702 -10.92 29.55 -17.19
CA ASP A 702 -9.66 30.14 -16.74
C ASP A 702 -8.44 29.44 -17.41
N ARG A 703 -8.52 28.14 -17.72
CA ARG A 703 -7.57 27.42 -18.58
C ARG A 703 -7.52 28.01 -19.99
N LYS A 704 -8.66 28.20 -20.65
CA LYS A 704 -8.75 28.79 -22.00
C LYS A 704 -8.23 30.24 -22.04
N ARG A 705 -8.53 31.06 -21.02
CA ARG A 705 -7.95 32.42 -20.86
C ARG A 705 -6.42 32.39 -20.79
N ASN A 706 -5.87 31.47 -20.01
CA ASN A 706 -4.42 31.33 -19.84
C ASN A 706 -3.73 30.81 -21.12
N ALA A 707 -4.45 30.09 -21.99
CA ALA A 707 -4.00 29.73 -23.33
C ALA A 707 -4.11 30.88 -24.36
N GLY A 708 -4.69 32.02 -23.99
CA GLY A 708 -4.88 33.19 -24.86
C GLY A 708 -6.15 33.14 -25.72
N GLU A 709 -7.07 32.22 -25.43
CA GLU A 709 -8.30 32.05 -26.22
C GLU A 709 -9.38 33.08 -25.89
N THR A 710 -10.14 33.49 -26.91
CA THR A 710 -11.23 34.46 -26.77
C THR A 710 -12.53 33.79 -26.32
N ILE A 711 -12.98 34.06 -25.10
CA ILE A 711 -14.30 33.64 -24.59
C ILE A 711 -15.34 34.70 -24.98
N PRO A 712 -16.57 34.31 -25.41
CA PRO A 712 -17.65 35.25 -25.68
C PRO A 712 -17.96 36.13 -24.45
N ALA A 713 -18.07 37.45 -24.67
CA ALA A 713 -18.33 38.41 -23.60
C ALA A 713 -19.79 38.37 -23.08
N GLU A 714 -20.73 37.96 -23.92
CA GLU A 714 -22.15 37.82 -23.56
C GLU A 714 -22.44 36.43 -22.99
N ASN A 715 -22.96 36.37 -21.77
CA ASN A 715 -23.44 35.12 -21.16
C ASN A 715 -24.81 34.72 -21.73
N CYS A 716 -25.00 33.43 -22.03
CA CYS A 716 -26.32 32.89 -22.34
C CYS A 716 -27.24 32.95 -21.11
N TRP A 717 -28.50 33.37 -21.28
CA TRP A 717 -29.45 33.49 -20.16
C TRP A 717 -29.74 32.15 -19.47
N TYR A 718 -29.74 31.05 -20.23
CA TYR A 718 -29.90 29.69 -19.71
C TYR A 718 -28.58 29.09 -19.20
N GLY A 719 -27.45 29.79 -19.39
CA GLY A 719 -26.11 29.33 -18.99
C GLY A 719 -25.84 27.88 -19.42
N TRP A 720 -25.34 27.08 -18.48
CA TRP A 720 -25.03 25.67 -18.71
C TRP A 720 -26.27 24.78 -18.94
N ASN A 721 -27.49 25.24 -18.59
CA ASN A 721 -28.74 24.52 -18.87
C ASN A 721 -29.23 24.71 -20.32
N CYS A 722 -28.58 25.57 -21.13
CA CYS A 722 -29.06 25.87 -22.48
C CYS A 722 -29.06 24.64 -23.41
N ARG A 723 -30.23 24.16 -23.86
CA ARG A 723 -30.31 23.06 -24.84
C ARG A 723 -29.79 23.44 -26.23
N THR A 724 -29.91 24.71 -26.62
CA THR A 724 -29.47 25.22 -27.93
C THR A 724 -27.95 25.12 -28.13
N GLN A 725 -27.18 25.11 -27.04
CA GLN A 725 -25.71 25.01 -27.05
C GLN A 725 -25.17 23.70 -27.65
N THR A 726 -26.00 22.65 -27.72
CA THR A 726 -25.58 21.30 -28.16
C THR A 726 -25.68 21.07 -29.66
N HIS A 727 -26.46 21.88 -30.38
CA HIS A 727 -26.86 21.60 -31.76
C HIS A 727 -26.93 22.82 -32.70
N ARG A 728 -26.76 24.06 -32.19
CA ARG A 728 -26.72 25.28 -33.03
C ARG A 728 -25.36 25.98 -32.92
N LEU A 729 -24.47 25.73 -33.87
CA LEU A 729 -23.13 26.33 -33.95
C LEU A 729 -23.14 27.86 -33.73
N GLN A 730 -23.99 28.60 -34.45
CA GLN A 730 -24.08 30.07 -34.33
C GLN A 730 -24.48 30.57 -32.93
N HIS A 731 -25.20 29.76 -32.15
CA HIS A 731 -25.56 30.09 -30.78
C HIS A 731 -24.41 29.76 -29.82
N ALA A 732 -23.79 28.59 -30.00
CA ALA A 732 -22.66 28.09 -29.22
C ALA A 732 -21.40 28.97 -29.35
N THR A 733 -21.14 29.57 -30.52
CA THR A 733 -19.99 30.46 -30.73
C THR A 733 -20.22 31.90 -30.28
N ARG A 734 -21.47 32.37 -30.22
CA ARG A 734 -21.79 33.78 -29.94
C ARG A 734 -21.93 34.09 -28.44
N LEU A 735 -22.27 33.10 -27.64
CA LEU A 735 -22.59 33.26 -26.22
C LEU A 735 -21.75 32.33 -25.35
N ASN A 736 -21.44 32.75 -24.13
CA ASN A 736 -20.78 31.92 -23.12
C ASN A 736 -21.83 31.11 -22.35
N HIS A 737 -21.71 29.78 -22.35
CA HIS A 737 -22.58 28.87 -21.59
C HIS A 737 -21.97 28.39 -20.27
N PHE A 738 -20.67 28.60 -20.02
CA PHE A 738 -19.97 28.23 -18.78
C PHE A 738 -20.25 29.26 -17.66
N CYS A 739 -21.52 29.60 -17.47
CA CYS A 739 -22.00 30.59 -16.52
C CYS A 739 -23.29 30.12 -15.82
N LYS A 740 -23.53 30.64 -14.60
CA LYS A 740 -24.75 30.35 -13.84
C LYS A 740 -25.98 30.85 -14.64
N PRO A 741 -27.03 30.01 -14.83
CA PRO A 741 -28.27 30.44 -15.47
C PRO A 741 -28.84 31.68 -14.77
N SER A 742 -29.29 32.66 -15.56
CA SER A 742 -29.96 33.87 -15.08
C SER A 742 -31.47 33.87 -15.32
N ARG A 743 -31.98 32.92 -16.12
CA ARG A 743 -33.41 32.69 -16.35
C ARG A 743 -33.73 31.19 -16.53
N GLY A 744 -34.37 30.56 -15.54
CA GLY A 744 -35.04 29.26 -15.66
C GLY A 744 -34.19 28.08 -16.17
N ASP A 745 -34.86 26.97 -16.46
CA ASP A 745 -34.21 25.70 -16.82
C ASP A 745 -34.00 25.47 -18.32
N GLY A 746 -34.35 26.46 -19.16
CA GLY A 746 -34.10 26.39 -20.62
C GLY A 746 -34.84 25.24 -21.32
N VAL A 747 -36.16 25.15 -21.07
CA VAL A 747 -37.10 24.17 -21.65
C VAL A 747 -36.94 24.08 -23.17
#